data_AF-A0A7I7L636-F1
#
_entry.id   AF-A0A7I7L636-F1
#
_cell.length_a   1.000
_cell.length_b   1.000
_cell.length_c   1.000
_cell.angle_alpha   90.00
_cell.angle_beta   90.00
_cell.angle_gamma   90.00
#
_symmetry.space_group_name_H-M   'P 1'
#
loop_
_entity.id
_entity.type
_entity.pdbx_description
1 polymer ?
#
loop_
_entity_poly.entity_id
_entity_poly.type
_entity_poly.pdbx_seq_one_letter_code
_entity_poly.pdbx_strand_id
1 'polypeptide(L)'
;MTTLAEHVSIDTRRAQLRSDVNLATRVIPTHYPLKTFIAVNPLAGLESMPFDQAVRRACDLYGSAGVLDEAAYRNLYRLGRITDADLETTLRLRYPALLDGHPVELGKRTLTPAELLRADLLNGSYAPKPLRRNMTRSEQAAPQVAEEIDAQAAKWCMAYFGSPAAGWPMPGHGEGFYHAWRTLAAGDHKLSRRVRAALREAPRRADDAALQALTQLGVADEGRVTYLQAHLTRLPGWAAHVPWSAEHATGVGILDYLAMRLTYEAIMLAHNNASAPRASVTSIRPRIPSARERAAALARSAGIGDISDNDLGAAARILSALPVTSHQMIWQQAYEAHYRDALLSSIAKAKPHYSDQRPAAQLVCCIDTRSEGLRRHFESLGQYETLGFAGFFAVAIRFTGLLGGTPNDLCPVLIRPQHDVSESPAPAAGVAARRRRAGSELMASAESAFHVAKKAPIAPFALAEAAGWAAGPWAAAKTLSPSGSGTLRRRLRDRLSPPAPTVLSINDTVDLAQRSLYAQVALTTMGLTNHFARLVVLCGHGSITENNPYQAALDCGACGGQAGGPNARTAAAILNDADVRAELRNLGIEIPDDTRFIAAQHDTATDRIDILDQHLIPAGYHADIQRLITDLGMAGTKLATERCFGLPGGPAKPRPAQAARHVAKRSLDWAQVFPEWGLAGNAAFIVAPRAVTRGMNLQRRAFLHSYEAEVDADGSALETILTAPMVVAQWINCQYYFSTVAPEMFGAGTKTIHNVVGGVGVLAGHGGDLQLGLPRQSLTDGQAFGHEPMRLLTVVQAPLKRIDMVVERNPILQHLFGNDWVCLAAREHPGQSWRRWTRGDWRRWDTNGPTDHNNATDQEVMPCQ
;
A
#
# COMPACT_ATOMS: atom_id res chain seq x y z
N MET A 1 24.04 13.45 56.56
CA MET A 1 23.07 13.41 55.46
C MET A 1 23.83 13.00 54.21
N THR A 2 23.88 11.69 53.95
CA THR A 2 24.73 11.09 52.91
C THR A 2 23.89 10.03 52.21
N THR A 3 23.53 10.34 50.96
CA THR A 3 23.43 9.42 49.81
C THR A 3 22.79 8.05 50.04
N LEU A 4 21.45 7.99 49.95
CA LEU A 4 20.72 6.84 49.43
C LEU A 4 20.51 7.05 47.92
N ALA A 5 21.58 6.91 47.14
CA ALA A 5 21.43 6.65 45.71
C ALA A 5 21.32 5.12 45.57
N GLU A 6 20.09 4.62 45.57
CA GLU A 6 19.79 3.21 45.37
C GLU A 6 20.48 2.69 44.11
N HIS A 7 21.32 1.65 44.26
CA HIS A 7 21.87 0.92 43.13
C HIS A 7 20.73 0.21 42.39
N VAL A 8 20.20 0.85 41.34
CA VAL A 8 19.23 0.21 40.43
C VAL A 8 19.84 -1.08 39.90
N SER A 9 19.19 -2.22 40.16
CA SER A 9 19.64 -3.54 39.71
C SER A 9 19.83 -3.57 38.19
N ILE A 10 20.80 -4.37 37.73
CA ILE A 10 21.03 -4.59 36.29
C ILE A 10 19.75 -5.10 35.60
N ASP A 11 18.93 -5.90 36.28
CA ASP A 11 17.68 -6.41 35.71
C ASP A 11 16.63 -5.31 35.53
N THR A 12 16.56 -4.35 36.44
CA THR A 12 15.72 -3.15 36.28
C THR A 12 16.19 -2.30 35.10
N ARG A 13 17.51 -2.12 34.93
CA ARG A 13 18.07 -1.39 33.77
C ARG A 13 17.76 -2.09 32.46
N ARG A 14 17.85 -3.42 32.41
CA ARG A 14 17.47 -4.24 31.23
C ARG A 14 15.99 -4.10 30.92
N ALA A 15 15.12 -4.18 31.92
CA ALA A 15 13.67 -4.00 31.74
C ALA A 15 13.34 -2.60 31.20
N GLN A 16 13.97 -1.55 31.74
CA GLN A 16 13.80 -0.19 31.23
C GLN A 16 14.27 -0.07 29.77
N LEU A 17 15.46 -0.60 29.43
CA LEU A 17 15.95 -0.59 28.06
C LEU A 17 14.96 -1.26 27.09
N ARG A 18 14.38 -2.42 27.45
CA ARG A 18 13.38 -3.09 26.62
C ARG A 18 12.12 -2.24 26.41
N SER A 19 11.68 -1.52 27.44
CA SER A 19 10.59 -0.55 27.33
C SER A 19 10.94 0.59 26.36
N ASP A 20 12.14 1.17 26.49
CA ASP A 20 12.63 2.25 25.63
C ASP A 20 12.74 1.78 24.16
N VAL A 21 13.20 0.55 23.95
CA VAL A 21 13.28 -0.10 22.64
C VAL A 21 11.89 -0.30 22.03
N ASN A 22 10.91 -0.76 22.81
CA ASN A 22 9.52 -0.90 22.35
C ASN A 22 8.92 0.47 21.96
N LEU A 23 9.19 1.52 22.74
CA LEU A 23 8.76 2.89 22.40
C LEU A 23 9.45 3.43 21.14
N ALA A 24 10.76 3.19 21.00
CA ALA A 24 11.53 3.61 19.84
C ALA A 24 11.06 2.93 18.55
N THR A 25 10.67 1.65 18.63
CA THR A 25 10.22 0.86 17.47
C THR A 25 8.94 1.39 16.84
N ARG A 26 8.10 2.11 17.61
CA ARG A 26 6.83 2.65 17.11
C ARG A 26 6.97 3.58 15.90
N VAL A 27 8.14 4.14 15.61
CA VAL A 27 8.30 5.02 14.43
C VAL A 27 8.44 4.26 13.12
N ILE A 28 8.74 2.95 13.18
CA ILE A 28 8.99 2.09 12.01
C ILE A 28 7.75 1.23 11.74
N PRO A 29 7.28 1.10 10.49
CA PRO A 29 6.18 0.21 10.15
C PRO A 29 6.63 -1.26 10.13
N THR A 30 5.69 -2.20 10.23
CA THR A 30 5.99 -3.62 9.96
C THR A 30 6.08 -3.84 8.45
N HIS A 31 7.14 -4.50 7.97
CA HIS A 31 7.33 -4.82 6.55
C HIS A 31 7.30 -6.33 6.29
N TYR A 32 6.43 -6.74 5.36
CA TYR A 32 6.16 -8.13 5.02
C TYR A 32 7.10 -8.64 3.90
N PRO A 33 7.43 -9.95 3.87
CA PRO A 33 8.21 -10.56 2.79
C PRO A 33 7.56 -10.38 1.42
N LEU A 34 8.36 -10.45 0.35
CA LEU A 34 7.89 -10.27 -1.04
C LEU A 34 6.73 -11.21 -1.44
N LYS A 35 6.74 -12.45 -0.95
CA LYS A 35 5.70 -13.46 -1.27
C LYS A 35 4.34 -13.13 -0.66
N THR A 36 4.32 -12.35 0.41
CA THR A 36 3.14 -11.94 1.16
C THR A 36 3.17 -10.43 1.36
N PHE A 37 3.70 -9.71 0.36
CA PHE A 37 3.83 -8.25 0.45
C PHE A 37 2.43 -7.65 0.54
N ILE A 38 2.22 -6.84 1.57
CA ILE A 38 0.96 -6.13 1.81
C ILE A 38 1.31 -4.66 1.94
N ALA A 39 0.54 -3.81 1.27
CA ALA A 39 0.70 -2.37 1.38
C ALA A 39 0.42 -1.91 2.82
N VAL A 40 1.28 -1.04 3.34
CA VAL A 40 1.17 -0.47 4.69
C VAL A 40 1.28 1.04 4.63
N ASN A 41 0.73 1.74 5.63
CA ASN A 41 1.10 3.14 5.85
C ASN A 41 2.53 3.20 6.41
N PRO A 42 3.53 3.76 5.69
CA PRO A 42 4.90 3.86 6.19
C PRO A 42 5.02 4.69 7.47
N LEU A 43 4.02 5.54 7.76
CA LEU A 43 3.94 6.37 8.95
C LEU A 43 2.84 5.93 9.93
N ALA A 44 2.40 4.66 9.88
CA ALA A 44 1.31 4.13 10.72
C ALA A 44 1.49 4.45 12.21
N GLY A 45 2.73 4.37 12.71
CA GLY A 45 3.05 4.67 14.10
C GLY A 45 2.91 6.14 14.53
N LEU A 46 2.65 7.04 13.57
CA LEU A 46 2.40 8.46 13.78
C LEU A 46 0.92 8.85 13.57
N GLU A 47 0.02 7.88 13.30
CA GLU A 47 -1.40 8.14 13.02
C GLU A 47 -2.18 8.78 14.17
N SER A 48 -1.66 8.66 15.40
CA SER A 48 -2.21 9.37 16.56
C SER A 48 -2.01 10.89 16.51
N MET A 49 -1.12 11.38 15.65
CA MET A 49 -0.89 12.80 15.38
C MET A 49 -1.68 13.26 14.15
N PRO A 50 -2.11 14.55 14.10
CA PRO A 50 -2.57 15.19 12.89
C PRO A 50 -1.58 14.97 11.73
N PHE A 51 -2.09 14.68 10.53
CA PHE A 51 -1.28 14.35 9.36
C PHE A 51 -0.16 15.38 9.12
N ASP A 52 -0.46 16.68 9.26
CA ASP A 52 0.51 17.76 9.08
C ASP A 52 1.63 17.76 10.13
N GLN A 53 1.36 17.28 11.34
CA GLN A 53 2.36 17.08 12.40
C GLN A 53 3.14 15.79 12.17
N ALA A 54 2.46 14.71 11.76
CA ALA A 54 3.08 13.43 11.47
C ALA A 54 4.12 13.53 10.34
N VAL A 55 3.80 14.22 9.23
CA VAL A 55 4.77 14.44 8.15
C VAL A 55 5.95 15.30 8.60
N ARG A 56 5.74 16.31 9.46
CA ARG A 56 6.84 17.11 10.05
C ARG A 56 7.72 16.27 10.97
N ARG A 57 7.13 15.40 11.78
CA ARG A 57 7.86 14.47 12.64
C ARG A 57 8.63 13.44 11.80
N ALA A 58 8.04 12.98 10.69
CA ALA A 58 8.72 12.12 9.73
C ALA A 58 9.92 12.82 9.06
N CYS A 59 9.83 14.12 8.76
CA CYS A 59 10.99 14.89 8.30
C CYS A 59 12.14 14.84 9.33
N ASP A 60 11.85 15.04 10.62
CA ASP A 60 12.87 15.00 11.68
C ASP A 60 13.50 13.60 11.84
N LEU A 61 12.71 12.54 11.63
CA LEU A 61 13.12 11.14 11.76
C LEU A 61 13.89 10.61 10.54
N TYR A 62 13.39 10.89 9.33
CA TYR A 62 13.83 10.27 8.08
C TYR A 62 14.52 11.25 7.12
N GLY A 63 14.39 12.56 7.33
CA GLY A 63 14.90 13.57 6.40
C GLY A 63 14.15 13.63 5.05
N SER A 64 12.94 13.06 5.00
CA SER A 64 12.13 12.95 3.78
C SER A 64 11.00 13.96 3.74
N ALA A 65 10.56 14.36 2.55
CA ALA A 65 9.34 15.14 2.40
C ALA A 65 8.09 14.27 2.62
N GLY A 66 7.05 14.81 3.24
CA GLY A 66 5.75 14.13 3.38
C GLY A 66 4.67 14.62 2.42
N VAL A 67 5.04 15.50 1.48
CA VAL A 67 4.19 16.13 0.46
C VAL A 67 5.08 16.46 -0.74
N LEU A 68 4.51 16.72 -1.92
CA LEU A 68 5.27 17.21 -3.06
C LEU A 68 5.98 18.54 -2.75
N ASP A 69 7.00 18.86 -3.53
CA ASP A 69 7.64 20.16 -3.42
C ASP A 69 6.71 21.28 -3.92
N GLU A 70 6.98 22.49 -3.47
CA GLU A 70 6.15 23.65 -3.82
C GLU A 70 6.29 24.03 -5.31
N ALA A 71 7.38 23.66 -5.97
CA ALA A 71 7.54 23.86 -7.41
C ALA A 71 6.56 23.00 -8.22
N ALA A 72 6.37 21.73 -7.84
CA ALA A 72 5.41 20.81 -8.42
C ALA A 72 3.98 21.32 -8.23
N TYR A 73 3.61 21.82 -7.04
CA TYR A 73 2.28 22.41 -6.85
C TYR A 73 2.04 23.68 -7.64
N ARG A 74 3.04 24.58 -7.73
CA ARG A 74 2.94 25.76 -8.61
C ARG A 74 2.80 25.33 -10.08
N ASN A 75 3.39 24.21 -10.48
CA ASN A 75 3.19 23.65 -11.80
C ASN A 75 1.76 23.09 -11.99
N LEU A 76 1.24 22.35 -11.02
CA LEU A 76 -0.15 21.88 -11.01
C LEU A 76 -1.14 23.06 -11.07
N TYR A 77 -0.85 24.17 -10.39
CA TYR A 77 -1.62 25.40 -10.51
C TYR A 77 -1.60 25.97 -11.94
N ARG A 78 -0.42 26.06 -12.57
CA ARG A 78 -0.30 26.52 -13.97
C ARG A 78 -1.05 25.63 -14.96
N LEU A 79 -1.15 24.33 -14.66
CA LEU A 79 -1.91 23.35 -15.44
C LEU A 79 -3.42 23.38 -15.13
N GLY A 80 -3.89 24.26 -14.23
CA GLY A 80 -5.30 24.34 -13.85
C GLY A 80 -5.78 23.22 -12.91
N ARG A 81 -4.88 22.36 -12.45
CA ARG A 81 -5.16 21.26 -11.50
C ARG A 81 -5.30 21.75 -10.05
N ILE A 82 -4.92 23.00 -9.80
CA ILE A 82 -5.21 23.77 -8.59
C ILE A 82 -5.65 25.15 -9.08
N THR A 83 -6.80 25.62 -8.62
CA THR A 83 -7.34 26.92 -9.01
C THR A 83 -7.24 27.94 -7.88
N ASP A 84 -7.52 29.19 -8.21
CA ASP A 84 -7.66 30.26 -7.22
C ASP A 84 -8.76 29.95 -6.20
N ALA A 85 -9.88 29.37 -6.65
CA ALA A 85 -11.00 28.98 -5.79
C ALA A 85 -10.59 27.86 -4.81
N ASP A 86 -9.77 26.91 -5.25
CA ASP A 86 -9.27 25.83 -4.39
C ASP A 86 -8.37 26.37 -3.27
N LEU A 87 -7.46 27.30 -3.62
CA LEU A 87 -6.58 27.97 -2.67
C LEU A 87 -7.38 28.83 -1.67
N GLU A 88 -8.30 29.65 -2.15
CA GLU A 88 -9.09 30.52 -1.30
C GLU A 88 -9.97 29.72 -0.34
N THR A 89 -10.62 28.66 -0.82
CA THR A 89 -11.44 27.76 0.01
C THR A 89 -10.59 27.08 1.09
N THR A 90 -9.41 26.61 0.72
CA THR A 90 -8.47 26.00 1.67
C THR A 90 -8.01 27.01 2.74
N LEU A 91 -7.65 28.23 2.33
CA LEU A 91 -7.26 29.30 3.23
C LEU A 91 -8.41 29.68 4.16
N ARG A 92 -9.64 29.78 3.65
CA ARG A 92 -10.85 30.10 4.43
C ARG A 92 -11.19 29.01 5.44
N LEU A 93 -11.02 27.74 5.08
CA LEU A 93 -11.22 26.62 6.01
C LEU A 93 -10.21 26.64 7.16
N ARG A 94 -8.98 27.11 6.93
CA ARG A 94 -7.91 27.09 7.93
C ARG A 94 -7.79 28.38 8.75
N TYR A 95 -8.09 29.53 8.13
CA TYR A 95 -7.89 30.86 8.71
C TYR A 95 -9.11 31.79 8.50
N PRO A 96 -10.35 31.37 8.86
CA PRO A 96 -11.55 32.15 8.56
C PRO A 96 -11.50 33.57 9.12
N ALA A 97 -11.16 33.72 10.40
CA ALA A 97 -11.07 35.02 11.07
C ALA A 97 -9.99 35.95 10.48
N LEU A 98 -8.94 35.40 9.87
CA LEU A 98 -7.92 36.19 9.20
C LEU A 98 -8.43 36.70 7.85
N LEU A 99 -9.17 35.85 7.12
CA LEU A 99 -9.74 36.21 5.82
C LEU A 99 -10.89 37.22 5.94
N ASP A 100 -11.64 37.20 7.05
CA ASP A 100 -12.65 38.21 7.39
C ASP A 100 -12.03 39.54 7.87
N GLY A 101 -10.70 39.60 7.97
CA GLY A 101 -9.97 40.80 8.37
C GLY A 101 -10.01 41.92 7.32
N HIS A 102 -9.63 43.12 7.73
CA HIS A 102 -9.60 44.28 6.85
C HIS A 102 -8.50 44.14 5.78
N PRO A 103 -8.75 44.64 4.55
CA PRO A 103 -7.70 44.78 3.55
C PRO A 103 -6.53 45.63 4.05
N VAL A 104 -5.34 45.38 3.50
CA VAL A 104 -4.13 46.14 3.78
C VAL A 104 -3.71 46.94 2.56
N GLU A 105 -3.19 48.13 2.80
CA GLU A 105 -2.53 48.92 1.78
C GLU A 105 -1.10 48.41 1.59
N LEU A 106 -0.69 48.24 0.34
CA LEU A 106 0.69 47.98 -0.04
C LEU A 106 1.06 48.96 -1.16
N GLY A 107 1.60 50.12 -0.77
CA GLY A 107 1.81 51.25 -1.67
C GLY A 107 0.47 51.86 -2.09
N LYS A 108 0.13 51.78 -3.39
CA LYS A 108 -1.15 52.27 -3.94
C LYS A 108 -2.20 51.18 -4.16
N ARG A 109 -1.92 49.93 -3.74
CA ARG A 109 -2.84 48.80 -3.94
C ARG A 109 -3.42 48.35 -2.60
N THR A 110 -4.73 48.31 -2.53
CA THR A 110 -5.48 47.64 -1.47
C THR A 110 -5.56 46.15 -1.77
N LEU A 111 -5.07 45.30 -0.86
CA LEU A 111 -5.10 43.85 -1.00
C LEU A 111 -5.85 43.23 0.18
N THR A 112 -6.78 42.32 -0.11
CA THR A 112 -7.41 41.49 0.91
C THR A 112 -6.40 40.51 1.52
N PRO A 113 -6.63 40.00 2.75
CA PRO A 113 -5.78 38.95 3.33
C PRO A 113 -5.67 37.70 2.44
N ALA A 114 -6.76 37.31 1.77
CA ALA A 114 -6.77 36.18 0.84
C ALA A 114 -5.86 36.42 -0.38
N GLU A 115 -5.96 37.59 -1.01
CA GLU A 115 -5.11 37.95 -2.15
C GLU A 115 -3.62 37.99 -1.78
N LEU A 116 -3.30 38.54 -0.60
CA LEU A 116 -1.92 38.63 -0.13
C LEU A 116 -1.32 37.24 0.16
N LEU A 117 -2.06 36.37 0.85
CA LEU A 117 -1.62 34.99 1.12
C LEU A 117 -1.46 34.17 -0.16
N ARG A 118 -2.42 34.31 -1.09
CA ARG A 118 -2.34 33.66 -2.42
C ARG A 118 -1.16 34.17 -3.23
N ALA A 119 -0.91 35.48 -3.23
CA ALA A 119 0.24 36.06 -3.92
C ALA A 119 1.57 35.51 -3.37
N ASP A 120 1.65 35.27 -2.05
CA ASP A 120 2.81 34.66 -1.43
C ASP A 120 2.97 33.17 -1.77
N LEU A 121 1.89 32.40 -1.83
CA LEU A 121 1.95 31.00 -2.28
C LEU A 121 2.45 30.87 -3.73
N LEU A 122 2.05 31.80 -4.60
CA LEU A 122 2.38 31.80 -6.03
C LEU A 122 3.78 32.35 -6.33
N ASN A 123 4.16 33.44 -5.65
CA ASN A 123 5.35 34.23 -5.99
C ASN A 123 6.38 34.33 -4.86
N GLY A 124 6.05 33.85 -3.66
CA GLY A 124 6.91 33.90 -2.48
C GLY A 124 8.06 32.92 -2.54
N SER A 125 8.87 32.93 -1.47
CA SER A 125 10.01 32.02 -1.33
C SER A 125 9.57 30.59 -1.04
N TYR A 126 10.31 29.61 -1.57
CA TYR A 126 10.07 28.20 -1.33
C TYR A 126 10.39 27.78 0.10
N ALA A 127 9.64 26.81 0.62
CA ALA A 127 10.02 26.10 1.83
C ALA A 127 11.39 25.40 1.66
N PRO A 128 12.27 25.45 2.68
CA PRO A 128 13.53 24.73 2.61
C PRO A 128 13.29 23.22 2.59
N LYS A 129 14.17 22.48 1.90
CA LYS A 129 14.11 21.02 1.89
C LYS A 129 14.19 20.46 3.30
N PRO A 130 13.43 19.39 3.61
CA PRO A 130 13.48 18.76 4.92
C PRO A 130 14.87 18.19 5.18
N LEU A 131 15.28 18.23 6.44
CA LEU A 131 16.54 17.66 6.91
C LEU A 131 16.26 16.80 8.13
N ARG A 132 16.88 15.63 8.15
CA ARG A 132 16.82 14.73 9.29
C ARG A 132 17.48 15.39 10.49
N ARG A 133 16.81 15.35 11.64
CA ARG A 133 17.29 15.98 12.90
C ARG A 133 17.68 14.96 13.95
N ASN A 134 17.04 13.79 13.96
CA ASN A 134 17.36 12.73 14.88
C ASN A 134 18.59 11.96 14.37
N MET A 135 19.80 12.39 14.73
CA MET A 135 21.06 11.81 14.24
C MET A 135 21.80 11.05 15.34
N THR A 136 22.52 9.98 14.96
CA THR A 136 23.43 9.25 15.86
C THR A 136 24.72 10.05 16.12
N ARG A 137 25.53 9.63 17.09
CA ARG A 137 26.82 10.30 17.39
C ARG A 137 27.80 10.19 16.24
N SER A 138 27.83 9.05 15.57
CA SER A 138 28.67 8.82 14.40
C SER A 138 28.29 9.72 13.23
N GLU A 139 27.01 9.95 12.99
CA GLU A 139 26.58 10.90 11.96
C GLU A 139 27.02 12.34 12.26
N GLN A 140 27.01 12.73 13.54
CA GLN A 140 27.42 14.08 13.96
C GLN A 140 28.94 14.28 13.91
N ALA A 141 29.72 13.28 14.34
CA ALA A 141 31.16 13.39 14.55
C ALA A 141 32.01 12.83 13.40
N ALA A 142 31.56 11.78 12.72
CA ALA A 142 32.31 11.06 11.70
C ALA A 142 31.37 10.32 10.70
N PRO A 143 30.79 11.01 9.71
CA PRO A 143 29.81 10.43 8.79
C PRO A 143 30.28 9.15 8.07
N GLN A 144 31.58 9.01 7.78
CA GLN A 144 32.14 7.80 7.18
C GLN A 144 32.02 6.58 8.10
N VAL A 145 32.11 6.79 9.42
CA VAL A 145 31.89 5.73 10.42
C VAL A 145 30.41 5.33 10.42
N ALA A 146 29.49 6.29 10.30
CA ALA A 146 28.06 5.97 10.20
C ALA A 146 27.75 5.12 8.95
N GLU A 147 28.35 5.45 7.80
CA GLU A 147 28.20 4.67 6.55
C GLU A 147 28.78 3.25 6.68
N GLU A 148 29.93 3.07 7.33
CA GLU A 148 30.50 1.74 7.59
C GLU A 148 29.59 0.92 8.52
N ILE A 149 29.00 1.55 9.56
CA ILE A 149 28.03 0.88 10.45
C ILE A 149 26.80 0.41 9.66
N ASP A 150 26.29 1.24 8.74
CA ASP A 150 25.17 0.88 7.86
C ASP A 150 25.53 -0.32 6.97
N ALA A 151 26.70 -0.29 6.33
CA ALA A 151 27.18 -1.38 5.49
C ALA A 151 27.34 -2.69 6.27
N GLN A 152 27.88 -2.63 7.49
CA GLN A 152 28.01 -3.78 8.38
C GLN A 152 26.64 -4.32 8.80
N ALA A 153 25.71 -3.45 9.21
CA ALA A 153 24.37 -3.85 9.61
C ALA A 153 23.62 -4.54 8.46
N ALA A 154 23.62 -3.93 7.27
CA ALA A 154 23.00 -4.52 6.08
C ALA A 154 23.61 -5.90 5.74
N LYS A 155 24.95 -6.03 5.80
CA LYS A 155 25.65 -7.30 5.56
C LYS A 155 25.17 -8.41 6.49
N TRP A 156 25.06 -8.14 7.79
CA TRP A 156 24.63 -9.15 8.76
C TRP A 156 23.14 -9.48 8.65
N CYS A 157 22.30 -8.49 8.37
CA CYS A 157 20.89 -8.73 8.07
C CYS A 157 20.72 -9.60 6.82
N MET A 158 21.43 -9.30 5.72
CA MET A 158 21.40 -10.13 4.50
C MET A 158 21.89 -11.56 4.75
N ALA A 159 22.95 -11.74 5.54
CA ALA A 159 23.48 -13.06 5.86
C ALA A 159 22.53 -13.89 6.72
N TYR A 160 21.84 -13.25 7.67
CA TYR A 160 20.92 -13.93 8.58
C TYR A 160 19.57 -14.23 7.94
N PHE A 161 18.95 -13.24 7.28
CA PHE A 161 17.67 -13.37 6.58
C PHE A 161 17.79 -14.07 5.21
N GLY A 162 19.01 -14.37 4.77
CA GLY A 162 19.25 -15.15 3.57
C GLY A 162 18.48 -16.47 3.59
N SER A 163 18.06 -16.94 2.42
CA SER A 163 17.28 -18.18 2.33
C SER A 163 18.02 -19.33 3.02
N PRO A 164 17.35 -20.19 3.81
CA PRO A 164 17.94 -21.45 4.30
C PRO A 164 18.41 -22.37 3.17
N ALA A 165 17.89 -22.16 1.95
CA ALA A 165 18.32 -22.85 0.74
C ALA A 165 19.59 -22.23 0.12
N ALA A 166 20.08 -21.08 0.60
CA ALA A 166 21.43 -20.62 0.28
C ALA A 166 22.40 -21.70 0.78
N GLY A 167 23.29 -22.19 -0.09
CA GLY A 167 24.12 -23.35 0.23
C GLY A 167 25.12 -23.14 1.39
N TRP A 168 25.13 -21.95 1.98
CA TRP A 168 26.07 -21.47 2.99
C TRP A 168 25.27 -20.75 4.10
N PRO A 169 24.61 -21.49 5.01
CA PRO A 169 23.87 -20.88 6.11
C PRO A 169 24.83 -20.17 7.08
N MET A 170 24.35 -19.09 7.72
CA MET A 170 25.14 -18.37 8.71
C MET A 170 25.44 -19.28 9.93
N PRO A 171 26.72 -19.48 10.31
CA PRO A 171 27.06 -20.25 11.50
C PRO A 171 26.41 -19.68 12.76
N GLY A 172 25.87 -20.54 13.62
CA GLY A 172 25.18 -20.12 14.85
C GLY A 172 23.79 -19.50 14.64
N HIS A 173 23.20 -19.57 13.44
CA HIS A 173 21.88 -18.99 13.13
C HIS A 173 20.77 -19.41 14.12
N GLY A 174 20.74 -20.70 14.50
CA GLY A 174 19.76 -21.25 15.45
C GLY A 174 19.91 -20.76 16.90
N GLU A 175 21.02 -20.10 17.24
CA GLU A 175 21.27 -19.51 18.57
C GLU A 175 20.83 -18.04 18.66
N GLY A 176 20.27 -17.49 17.58
CA GLY A 176 19.76 -16.11 17.50
C GLY A 176 20.73 -15.13 16.84
N PHE A 177 20.18 -14.02 16.34
CA PHE A 177 20.90 -13.02 15.53
C PHE A 177 22.11 -12.42 16.24
N TYR A 178 21.91 -11.87 17.45
CA TYR A 178 23.00 -11.23 18.19
C TYR A 178 24.11 -12.22 18.52
N HIS A 179 23.76 -13.47 18.84
CA HIS A 179 24.74 -14.51 19.13
C HIS A 179 25.60 -14.85 17.91
N ALA A 180 24.96 -15.09 16.76
CA ALA A 180 25.63 -15.40 15.51
C ALA A 180 26.54 -14.24 15.07
N TRP A 181 26.04 -13.00 15.14
CA TRP A 181 26.83 -11.79 14.88
C TRP A 181 28.05 -11.69 15.80
N ARG A 182 27.86 -11.75 17.13
CA ARG A 182 28.93 -11.59 18.13
C ARG A 182 30.06 -12.60 17.91
N THR A 183 29.72 -13.83 17.56
CA THR A 183 30.66 -14.93 17.33
C THR A 183 31.50 -14.71 16.07
N LEU A 184 30.91 -14.16 15.01
CA LEU A 184 31.54 -14.04 13.69
C LEU A 184 32.18 -12.66 13.43
N ALA A 185 31.68 -11.59 14.06
CA ALA A 185 32.04 -10.22 13.73
C ALA A 185 33.53 -9.89 13.93
N ALA A 186 34.17 -10.44 14.96
CA ALA A 186 35.61 -10.26 15.21
C ALA A 186 36.50 -10.94 14.14
N GLY A 187 35.94 -11.86 13.35
CA GLY A 187 36.59 -12.52 12.22
C GLY A 187 36.56 -11.70 10.92
N ASP A 188 35.80 -10.59 10.84
CA ASP A 188 35.70 -9.80 9.61
C ASP A 188 36.97 -8.98 9.35
N HIS A 189 37.80 -9.46 8.41
CA HIS A 189 39.05 -8.81 8.03
C HIS A 189 38.91 -7.45 7.33
N LYS A 190 37.69 -7.01 6.97
CA LYS A 190 37.44 -5.63 6.55
C LYS A 190 37.58 -4.63 7.70
N LEU A 191 37.43 -5.09 8.94
CA LEU A 191 37.57 -4.26 10.14
C LEU A 191 39.03 -4.20 10.63
N SER A 192 39.41 -3.06 11.21
CA SER A 192 40.77 -2.88 11.77
C SER A 192 41.05 -3.86 12.90
N ARG A 193 42.33 -4.21 13.13
CA ARG A 193 42.73 -5.13 14.22
C ARG A 193 42.23 -4.65 15.60
N ARG A 194 42.21 -3.33 15.84
CA ARG A 194 41.73 -2.75 17.10
C ARG A 194 40.21 -2.93 17.27
N VAL A 195 39.43 -2.65 16.24
CA VAL A 195 37.97 -2.87 16.23
C VAL A 195 37.65 -4.35 16.44
N ARG A 196 38.35 -5.26 15.74
CA ARG A 196 38.17 -6.71 15.92
C ARG A 196 38.53 -7.20 17.32
N ALA A 197 39.56 -6.63 17.94
CA ALA A 197 39.92 -6.95 19.33
C ALA A 197 38.84 -6.50 20.31
N ALA A 198 38.32 -5.28 20.16
CA ALA A 198 37.23 -4.77 20.99
C ALA A 198 35.93 -5.58 20.81
N LEU A 199 35.60 -6.02 19.58
CA LEU A 199 34.41 -6.84 19.32
C LEU A 199 34.45 -8.21 20.01
N ARG A 200 35.65 -8.77 20.30
CA ARG A 200 35.77 -10.03 21.06
C ARG A 200 35.30 -9.90 22.51
N GLU A 201 35.39 -8.70 23.06
CA GLU A 201 34.99 -8.39 24.43
C GLU A 201 33.51 -7.96 24.54
N ALA A 202 32.75 -8.00 23.44
CA ALA A 202 31.34 -7.64 23.45
C ALA A 202 30.53 -8.55 24.39
N PRO A 203 29.63 -7.99 25.23
CA PRO A 203 28.85 -8.78 26.18
C PRO A 203 28.04 -9.90 25.51
N ARG A 204 27.81 -10.98 26.28
CA ARG A 204 27.11 -12.15 25.74
C ARG A 204 25.64 -11.88 25.44
N ARG A 205 24.96 -11.06 26.25
CA ARG A 205 23.55 -10.71 26.10
C ARG A 205 23.42 -9.38 25.35
N ALA A 206 22.44 -9.30 24.45
CA ALA A 206 22.16 -8.09 23.68
C ALA A 206 21.82 -6.89 24.58
N ASP A 207 21.05 -7.10 25.65
CA ASP A 207 20.71 -6.05 26.62
C ASP A 207 21.98 -5.40 27.21
N ASP A 208 22.95 -6.23 27.63
CA ASP A 208 24.17 -5.75 28.30
C ASP A 208 25.07 -5.01 27.33
N ALA A 209 25.17 -5.50 26.09
CA ALA A 209 25.93 -4.84 25.04
C ALA A 209 25.33 -3.48 24.65
N ALA A 210 24.01 -3.40 24.52
CA ALA A 210 23.31 -2.13 24.27
C ALA A 210 23.51 -1.14 25.42
N LEU A 211 23.34 -1.55 26.68
CA LEU A 211 23.56 -0.70 27.85
C LEU A 211 25.01 -0.19 27.93
N GLN A 212 25.98 -1.08 27.70
CA GLN A 212 27.41 -0.72 27.68
C GLN A 212 27.71 0.28 26.57
N ALA A 213 27.21 0.04 25.35
CA ALA A 213 27.42 0.94 24.22
C ALA A 213 26.76 2.32 24.45
N LEU A 214 25.53 2.36 24.96
CA LEU A 214 24.85 3.62 25.30
C LEU A 214 25.64 4.43 26.35
N THR A 215 26.23 3.75 27.34
CA THR A 215 27.09 4.37 28.34
C THR A 215 28.36 4.95 27.70
N GLN A 216 29.03 4.18 26.83
CA GLN A 216 30.22 4.63 26.11
C GLN A 216 29.96 5.81 25.17
N LEU A 217 28.76 5.86 24.58
CA LEU A 217 28.31 6.94 23.69
C LEU A 217 27.79 8.18 24.45
N GLY A 218 27.75 8.13 25.79
CA GLY A 218 27.26 9.23 26.63
C GLY A 218 25.78 9.54 26.42
N VAL A 219 24.95 8.52 26.19
CA VAL A 219 23.50 8.67 26.00
C VAL A 219 22.78 8.51 27.34
N ALA A 220 22.23 9.61 27.85
CA ALA A 220 21.43 9.61 29.08
C ALA A 220 20.04 9.00 28.88
N ASP A 221 19.42 8.57 29.98
CA ASP A 221 18.12 7.88 29.99
C ASP A 221 17.00 8.71 29.34
N GLU A 222 16.96 10.02 29.60
CA GLU A 222 15.97 10.96 29.03
C GLU A 222 16.03 11.04 27.50
N GLY A 223 17.22 10.89 26.91
CA GLY A 223 17.44 10.98 25.46
C GLY A 223 17.41 9.64 24.75
N ARG A 224 17.30 8.53 25.49
CA ARG A 224 17.57 7.19 24.97
C ARG A 224 16.60 6.79 23.87
N VAL A 225 15.29 7.00 24.05
CA VAL A 225 14.28 6.65 23.02
C VAL A 225 14.55 7.36 21.69
N THR A 226 14.83 8.67 21.72
CA THR A 226 15.16 9.44 20.52
C THR A 226 16.45 8.96 19.87
N TYR A 227 17.45 8.57 20.67
CA TYR A 227 18.70 8.03 20.16
C TYR A 227 18.51 6.66 19.49
N LEU A 228 17.71 5.78 20.09
CA LEU A 228 17.36 4.49 19.49
C LEU A 228 16.56 4.69 18.18
N GLN A 229 15.62 5.65 18.16
CA GLN A 229 14.92 6.04 16.92
C GLN A 229 15.90 6.48 15.83
N ALA A 230 16.98 7.20 16.18
CA ALA A 230 18.01 7.58 15.21
C ALA A 230 18.74 6.37 14.61
N HIS A 231 18.96 5.29 15.36
CA HIS A 231 19.52 4.06 14.79
C HIS A 231 18.54 3.34 13.87
N LEU A 232 17.27 3.22 14.29
CA LEU A 232 16.23 2.51 13.53
C LEU A 232 15.92 3.20 12.20
N THR A 233 15.86 4.53 12.20
CA THR A 233 15.54 5.34 11.02
C THR A 233 16.71 5.54 10.06
N ARG A 234 17.90 4.98 10.37
CA ARG A 234 19.07 5.03 9.48
C ARG A 234 19.04 3.95 8.40
N LEU A 235 18.52 2.77 8.74
CA LEU A 235 18.19 1.67 7.82
C LEU A 235 16.76 1.18 8.12
N PRO A 236 15.74 2.02 7.85
CA PRO A 236 14.35 1.71 8.19
C PRO A 236 13.81 0.45 7.51
N GLY A 237 14.33 0.09 6.34
CA GLY A 237 14.05 -1.16 5.63
C GLY A 237 14.32 -2.40 6.45
N TRP A 238 15.58 -2.58 6.82
CA TRP A 238 15.99 -3.68 7.68
C TRP A 238 15.30 -3.64 9.05
N ALA A 239 15.19 -2.44 9.64
CA ALA A 239 14.52 -2.26 10.93
C ALA A 239 13.03 -2.64 10.88
N ALA A 240 12.32 -2.41 9.77
CA ALA A 240 10.91 -2.73 9.59
C ALA A 240 10.62 -4.22 9.39
N HIS A 241 11.58 -4.94 8.80
CA HIS A 241 11.43 -6.39 8.61
C HIS A 241 11.63 -7.18 9.91
N VAL A 242 12.48 -6.68 10.81
CA VAL A 242 12.82 -7.32 12.08
C VAL A 242 11.58 -7.65 12.93
N PRO A 243 10.64 -6.72 13.20
CA PRO A 243 9.39 -7.02 13.93
C PRO A 243 8.57 -8.17 13.34
N TRP A 244 8.41 -8.22 12.01
CA TRP A 244 7.69 -9.31 11.35
C TRP A 244 8.39 -10.67 11.59
N SER A 245 9.72 -10.67 11.52
CA SER A 245 10.50 -11.90 11.74
C SER A 245 10.41 -12.41 13.18
N ALA A 246 10.29 -11.52 14.17
CA ALA A 246 10.31 -11.86 15.61
C ALA A 246 9.16 -12.78 16.05
N GLU A 247 8.05 -12.79 15.32
CA GLU A 247 6.90 -13.69 15.57
C GLU A 247 7.14 -15.13 15.08
N HIS A 248 8.26 -15.38 14.40
CA HIS A 248 8.64 -16.67 13.84
C HIS A 248 9.83 -17.29 14.60
N ALA A 249 9.91 -18.61 14.65
CA ALA A 249 10.87 -19.37 15.50
C ALA A 249 12.37 -19.07 15.28
N THR A 250 12.73 -18.32 14.24
CA THR A 250 14.11 -17.91 13.90
C THR A 250 14.24 -16.40 13.69
N GLY A 251 13.34 -15.61 14.30
CA GLY A 251 13.27 -14.17 14.15
C GLY A 251 14.42 -13.39 14.78
N VAL A 252 14.66 -12.19 14.27
CA VAL A 252 15.57 -11.21 14.86
C VAL A 252 14.80 -10.36 15.86
N GLY A 253 15.30 -10.21 17.09
CA GLY A 253 14.76 -9.23 18.03
C GLY A 253 15.20 -7.82 17.67
N ILE A 254 14.33 -6.81 17.83
CA ILE A 254 14.71 -5.41 17.56
C ILE A 254 15.84 -4.93 18.49
N LEU A 255 15.90 -5.47 19.71
CA LEU A 255 17.00 -5.26 20.64
C LEU A 255 18.31 -5.87 20.13
N ASP A 256 18.28 -7.04 19.50
CA ASP A 256 19.47 -7.69 18.93
C ASP A 256 20.08 -6.84 17.80
N TYR A 257 19.21 -6.34 16.92
CA TYR A 257 19.58 -5.41 15.84
C TYR A 257 20.20 -4.12 16.41
N LEU A 258 19.55 -3.50 17.40
CA LEU A 258 20.05 -2.28 18.04
C LEU A 258 21.36 -2.52 18.79
N ALA A 259 21.51 -3.63 19.51
CA ALA A 259 22.72 -3.96 20.26
C ALA A 259 23.94 -4.10 19.33
N MET A 260 23.78 -4.79 18.19
CA MET A 260 24.81 -4.85 17.13
C MET A 260 25.21 -3.45 16.67
N ARG A 261 24.23 -2.61 16.29
CA ARG A 261 24.50 -1.28 15.74
C ARG A 261 25.15 -0.34 16.75
N LEU A 262 24.64 -0.31 17.97
CA LEU A 262 25.17 0.49 19.07
C LEU A 262 26.61 0.07 19.41
N THR A 263 26.88 -1.23 19.43
CA THR A 263 28.22 -1.77 19.73
C THR A 263 29.22 -1.41 18.62
N TYR A 264 28.82 -1.51 17.35
CA TYR A 264 29.65 -1.02 16.25
C TYR A 264 29.94 0.46 16.38
N GLU A 265 28.93 1.28 16.66
CA GLU A 265 29.11 2.73 16.81
C GLU A 265 30.09 3.08 17.93
N ALA A 266 29.87 2.54 19.13
CA ALA A 266 30.72 2.81 20.28
C ALA A 266 32.17 2.41 20.03
N ILE A 267 32.41 1.21 19.48
CA ILE A 267 33.76 0.71 19.21
C ILE A 267 34.44 1.48 18.07
N MET A 268 33.75 1.71 16.95
CA MET A 268 34.34 2.36 15.79
C MET A 268 34.66 3.82 16.07
N LEU A 269 33.80 4.56 16.80
CA LEU A 269 34.09 5.92 17.21
C LEU A 269 35.29 6.00 18.17
N ALA A 270 35.36 5.11 19.16
CA ALA A 270 36.48 5.07 20.11
C ALA A 270 37.84 4.79 19.44
N HIS A 271 37.83 4.14 18.27
CA HIS A 271 39.04 3.79 17.52
C HIS A 271 39.20 4.58 16.20
N ASN A 272 38.40 5.63 16.01
CA ASN A 272 38.52 6.48 14.83
C ASN A 272 39.72 7.42 14.98
N ASN A 273 40.77 7.21 14.18
CA ASN A 273 42.00 8.02 14.22
C ASN A 273 41.92 9.31 13.38
N ALA A 274 40.74 9.67 12.84
CA ALA A 274 40.59 10.87 12.01
C ALA A 274 40.89 12.14 12.84
N SER A 275 41.86 12.93 12.38
CA SER A 275 42.33 14.16 13.03
C SER A 275 41.26 15.24 13.02
N ALA A 276 40.79 15.65 14.22
CA ALA A 276 39.94 16.80 14.53
C ALA A 276 38.59 16.88 13.75
N PRO A 277 37.52 17.41 14.36
CA PRO A 277 36.26 17.57 13.66
C PRO A 277 36.45 18.49 12.45
N ARG A 278 36.35 17.95 11.22
CA ARG A 278 35.90 18.77 10.09
C ARG A 278 34.64 19.46 10.59
N ALA A 279 34.61 20.80 10.50
CA ALA A 279 33.58 21.67 11.06
C ALA A 279 32.27 20.89 11.18
N SER A 280 31.82 20.69 12.42
CA SER A 280 30.59 19.99 12.77
C SER A 280 29.61 20.15 11.62
N VAL A 281 29.11 19.04 11.08
CA VAL A 281 27.96 19.07 10.17
C VAL A 281 26.71 19.47 10.98
N THR A 282 26.83 20.49 11.84
CA THR A 282 25.84 21.54 12.02
C THR A 282 25.42 21.93 10.61
N SER A 283 24.41 21.21 10.13
CA SER A 283 23.66 21.52 8.93
C SER A 283 23.54 23.03 8.88
N ILE A 284 24.06 23.67 7.83
CA ILE A 284 23.75 25.07 7.56
C ILE A 284 22.23 25.13 7.55
N ARG A 285 21.63 25.62 8.64
CA ARG A 285 20.18 25.63 8.77
C ARG A 285 19.70 26.50 7.60
N PRO A 286 18.88 25.96 6.71
CA PRO A 286 18.43 26.75 5.58
C PRO A 286 17.66 27.95 6.14
N ARG A 287 18.09 29.16 5.75
CA ARG A 287 17.54 30.41 6.27
C ARG A 287 16.10 30.53 5.82
N ILE A 288 15.17 30.67 6.77
CA ILE A 288 13.76 30.94 6.50
C ILE A 288 13.59 32.47 6.44
N PRO A 289 13.04 33.04 5.35
CA PRO A 289 12.79 34.47 5.28
C PRO A 289 11.69 34.87 6.27
N SER A 290 11.88 36.01 6.93
CA SER A 290 10.87 36.61 7.80
C SER A 290 9.64 37.06 7.00
N ALA A 291 8.50 37.20 7.68
CA ALA A 291 7.27 37.70 7.05
C ALA A 291 7.44 39.10 6.43
N ARG A 292 8.31 39.94 7.02
CA ARG A 292 8.64 41.27 6.49
C ARG A 292 9.49 41.22 5.23
N GLU A 293 10.49 40.33 5.18
CA GLU A 293 11.27 40.10 3.96
C GLU A 293 10.40 39.55 2.83
N ARG A 294 9.44 38.66 3.15
CA ARG A 294 8.43 38.16 2.20
C ARG A 294 7.53 39.28 1.69
N ALA A 295 6.95 40.09 2.57
CA ALA A 295 6.13 41.23 2.17
C ALA A 295 6.90 42.18 1.23
N ALA A 296 8.15 42.50 1.57
CA ALA A 296 9.01 43.32 0.71
C ALA A 296 9.35 42.64 -0.62
N ALA A 297 9.51 41.32 -0.66
CA ALA A 297 9.75 40.58 -1.89
C ALA A 297 8.52 40.57 -2.81
N LEU A 298 7.31 40.40 -2.25
CA LEU A 298 6.05 40.45 -3.00
C LEU A 298 5.77 41.84 -3.56
N ALA A 299 6.03 42.87 -2.77
CA ALA A 299 5.99 44.25 -3.23
C ALA A 299 6.87 44.47 -4.46
N ARG A 300 8.13 44.01 -4.40
CA ARG A 300 9.08 44.11 -5.52
C ARG A 300 8.62 43.32 -6.74
N SER A 301 8.15 42.08 -6.56
CA SER A 301 7.69 41.25 -7.69
C SER A 301 6.41 41.79 -8.33
N ALA A 302 5.57 42.49 -7.55
CA ALA A 302 4.37 43.18 -8.05
C ALA A 302 4.65 44.57 -8.65
N GLY A 303 5.93 45.02 -8.69
CA GLY A 303 6.31 46.32 -9.23
C GLY A 303 5.83 47.52 -8.39
N ILE A 304 5.59 47.31 -7.09
CA ILE A 304 5.08 48.36 -6.18
C ILE A 304 6.28 49.11 -5.58
N GLY A 305 6.45 50.37 -5.96
CA GLY A 305 7.43 51.30 -5.37
C GLY A 305 6.85 52.15 -4.23
N ASP A 306 7.71 52.85 -3.48
CA ASP A 306 7.36 53.79 -2.39
C ASP A 306 6.37 53.24 -1.35
N ILE A 307 6.78 52.19 -0.63
CA ILE A 307 5.94 51.54 0.38
C ILE A 307 6.31 52.04 1.77
N SER A 308 5.31 52.47 2.53
CA SER A 308 5.55 52.90 3.91
C SER A 308 5.91 51.72 4.81
N ASP A 309 6.66 52.01 5.87
CA ASP A 309 7.09 51.00 6.83
C ASP A 309 5.90 50.38 7.59
N ASN A 310 4.81 51.14 7.73
CA ASN A 310 3.56 50.68 8.33
C ASN A 310 2.82 49.68 7.43
N ASP A 311 2.77 49.94 6.12
CA ASP A 311 2.14 49.08 5.12
C ASP A 311 2.85 47.73 5.02
N LEU A 312 4.19 47.74 4.98
CA LEU A 312 5.00 46.52 5.06
C LEU A 312 4.75 45.75 6.36
N GLY A 313 4.62 46.46 7.48
CA GLY A 313 4.29 45.87 8.77
C GLY A 313 2.90 45.21 8.79
N ALA A 314 1.90 45.84 8.18
CA ALA A 314 0.55 45.30 8.07
C ALA A 314 0.50 44.03 7.22
N ALA A 315 1.13 44.06 6.04
CA ALA A 315 1.25 42.88 5.18
C ALA A 315 2.03 41.75 5.88
N ALA A 316 3.13 42.06 6.57
CA ALA A 316 3.92 41.08 7.31
C ALA A 316 3.12 40.39 8.43
N ARG A 317 2.20 41.10 9.10
CA ARG A 317 1.31 40.48 10.10
C ARG A 317 0.43 39.40 9.49
N ILE A 318 -0.18 39.66 8.33
CA ILE A 318 -0.98 38.65 7.62
C ILE A 318 -0.10 37.46 7.20
N LEU A 319 1.05 37.73 6.58
CA LEU A 319 1.98 36.68 6.14
C LEU A 319 2.59 35.86 7.29
N SER A 320 2.62 36.40 8.52
CA SER A 320 3.11 35.67 9.69
C SER A 320 2.16 34.55 10.13
N ALA A 321 0.87 34.65 9.81
CA ALA A 321 -0.12 33.61 10.11
C ALA A 321 0.05 32.35 9.22
N LEU A 322 0.71 32.50 8.05
CA LEU A 322 1.08 31.42 7.16
C LEU A 322 2.60 31.41 6.94
N PRO A 323 3.37 30.76 7.84
CA PRO A 323 4.81 30.60 7.66
C PRO A 323 5.11 29.75 6.41
N VAL A 324 6.28 30.00 5.79
CA VAL A 324 6.72 29.29 4.57
C VAL A 324 6.71 27.76 4.75
N THR A 325 7.04 27.27 5.95
CA THR A 325 7.02 25.84 6.29
C THR A 325 5.62 25.20 6.28
N SER A 326 4.56 26.01 6.18
CA SER A 326 3.17 25.55 6.08
C SER A 326 2.59 25.64 4.66
N HIS A 327 3.29 26.27 3.71
CA HIS A 327 2.81 26.47 2.33
C HIS A 327 2.47 25.15 1.65
N GLN A 328 3.37 24.17 1.71
CA GLN A 328 3.18 22.88 1.03
C GLN A 328 1.90 22.16 1.48
N MET A 329 1.48 22.34 2.74
CA MET A 329 0.24 21.74 3.23
C MET A 329 -1.00 22.45 2.70
N ILE A 330 -0.96 23.78 2.51
CA ILE A 330 -2.05 24.52 1.84
C ILE A 330 -2.18 24.05 0.40
N TRP A 331 -1.05 23.93 -0.30
CA TRP A 331 -1.03 23.41 -1.67
C TRP A 331 -1.58 21.98 -1.76
N GLN A 332 -1.13 21.07 -0.89
CA GLN A 332 -1.65 19.70 -0.84
C GLN A 332 -3.16 19.66 -0.58
N GLN A 333 -3.66 20.47 0.36
CA GLN A 333 -5.08 20.51 0.69
C GLN A 333 -5.91 21.06 -0.47
N ALA A 334 -5.44 22.10 -1.16
CA ALA A 334 -6.10 22.65 -2.33
C ALA A 334 -6.13 21.66 -3.50
N TYR A 335 -5.02 20.94 -3.72
CA TYR A 335 -4.95 19.89 -4.74
C TYR A 335 -5.93 18.74 -4.49
N GLU A 336 -6.02 18.29 -3.24
CA GLU A 336 -7.00 17.28 -2.85
C GLU A 336 -8.43 17.80 -2.94
N ALA A 337 -8.68 19.05 -2.52
CA ALA A 337 -10.01 19.67 -2.56
C ALA A 337 -10.56 19.72 -3.98
N HIS A 338 -9.72 20.11 -4.95
CA HIS A 338 -10.09 20.14 -6.37
C HIS A 338 -10.69 18.81 -6.86
N TYR A 339 -10.00 17.69 -6.60
CA TYR A 339 -10.49 16.36 -6.96
C TYR A 339 -11.73 15.95 -6.16
N ARG A 340 -11.73 16.19 -4.84
CA ARG A 340 -12.83 15.79 -3.94
C ARG A 340 -14.13 16.52 -4.31
N ASP A 341 -14.07 17.82 -4.56
CA ASP A 341 -15.22 18.63 -4.93
C ASP A 341 -15.79 18.21 -6.29
N ALA A 342 -14.94 17.92 -7.27
CA ALA A 342 -15.35 17.40 -8.57
C ALA A 342 -16.05 16.03 -8.46
N LEU A 343 -15.50 15.11 -7.67
CA LEU A 343 -16.08 13.79 -7.44
C LEU A 343 -17.43 13.88 -6.71
N LEU A 344 -17.48 14.62 -5.59
CA LEU A 344 -18.71 14.80 -4.81
C LEU A 344 -19.80 15.50 -5.62
N SER A 345 -19.44 16.48 -6.44
CA SER A 345 -20.34 17.15 -7.39
C SER A 345 -20.89 16.16 -8.43
N SER A 346 -20.02 15.31 -8.98
CA SER A 346 -20.41 14.33 -10.00
C SER A 346 -21.40 13.30 -9.42
N ILE A 347 -21.15 12.81 -8.20
CA ILE A 347 -22.07 11.89 -7.51
C ILE A 347 -23.37 12.60 -7.11
N ALA A 348 -23.32 13.88 -6.72
CA ALA A 348 -24.52 14.65 -6.38
C ALA A 348 -25.42 14.90 -7.61
N LYS A 349 -24.83 15.10 -8.79
CA LYS A 349 -25.56 15.30 -10.06
C LYS A 349 -26.06 13.99 -10.68
N ALA A 350 -25.45 12.86 -10.35
CA ALA A 350 -25.85 11.55 -10.87
C ALA A 350 -27.28 11.21 -10.42
N LYS A 351 -28.10 10.73 -11.36
CA LYS A 351 -29.42 10.18 -11.06
C LYS A 351 -29.27 8.69 -10.77
N PRO A 352 -29.58 8.22 -9.54
CA PRO A 352 -29.51 6.80 -9.23
C PRO A 352 -30.43 6.01 -10.16
N HIS A 353 -29.93 4.91 -10.72
CA HIS A 353 -30.72 4.01 -11.55
C HIS A 353 -31.06 2.75 -10.77
N TYR A 354 -32.35 2.59 -10.49
CA TYR A 354 -32.93 1.39 -9.89
C TYR A 354 -33.71 0.64 -10.96
N SER A 355 -33.60 -0.69 -10.97
CA SER A 355 -34.35 -1.57 -11.87
C SER A 355 -35.15 -2.56 -11.05
N ASP A 356 -36.45 -2.62 -11.31
CA ASP A 356 -37.36 -3.59 -10.68
C ASP A 356 -37.29 -4.98 -11.34
N GLN A 357 -36.63 -5.09 -12.50
CA GLN A 357 -36.45 -6.37 -13.20
C GLN A 357 -35.32 -7.19 -12.57
N ARG A 358 -35.57 -8.51 -12.41
CA ARG A 358 -34.55 -9.46 -11.96
C ARG A 358 -33.38 -9.48 -12.95
N PRO A 359 -32.14 -9.20 -12.51
CA PRO A 359 -30.98 -9.20 -13.40
C PRO A 359 -30.68 -10.61 -13.92
N ALA A 360 -30.13 -10.67 -15.14
CA ALA A 360 -29.71 -11.93 -15.77
C ALA A 360 -28.52 -12.56 -15.02
N ALA A 361 -27.61 -11.73 -14.52
CA ALA A 361 -26.56 -12.13 -13.59
C ALA A 361 -26.16 -10.95 -12.69
N GLN A 362 -25.76 -11.26 -11.46
CA GLN A 362 -25.12 -10.35 -10.51
C GLN A 362 -23.64 -10.71 -10.41
N LEU A 363 -22.75 -9.72 -10.57
CA LEU A 363 -21.31 -9.91 -10.45
C LEU A 363 -20.79 -9.16 -9.21
N VAL A 364 -20.39 -9.90 -8.17
CA VAL A 364 -19.77 -9.35 -6.96
C VAL A 364 -18.25 -9.30 -7.19
N CYS A 365 -17.72 -8.11 -7.48
CA CYS A 365 -16.29 -7.90 -7.67
C CYS A 365 -15.60 -7.55 -6.34
N CYS A 366 -14.30 -7.83 -6.25
CA CYS A 366 -13.45 -7.17 -5.26
C CYS A 366 -13.61 -5.64 -5.34
N ILE A 367 -13.53 -4.95 -4.19
CA ILE A 367 -13.51 -3.48 -4.09
C ILE A 367 -12.36 -2.79 -4.85
N ASP A 368 -11.42 -3.56 -5.38
CA ASP A 368 -10.24 -3.10 -6.12
C ASP A 368 -10.59 -2.10 -7.23
N THR A 369 -9.87 -0.97 -7.26
CA THR A 369 -10.09 0.12 -8.23
C THR A 369 -9.98 -0.31 -9.69
N ARG A 370 -9.20 -1.36 -9.99
CA ARG A 370 -9.04 -1.91 -11.35
C ARG A 370 -10.30 -2.63 -11.83
N SER A 371 -11.16 -3.06 -10.91
CA SER A 371 -12.45 -3.69 -11.26
C SER A 371 -13.55 -2.66 -11.57
N GLU A 372 -13.34 -1.37 -11.28
CA GLU A 372 -14.36 -0.32 -11.52
C GLU A 372 -14.78 -0.22 -12.99
N GLY A 373 -13.82 -0.07 -13.90
CA GLY A 373 -14.12 0.02 -15.33
C GLY A 373 -14.76 -1.27 -15.88
N LEU A 374 -14.33 -2.44 -15.40
CA LEU A 374 -14.88 -3.74 -15.81
C LEU A 374 -16.37 -3.80 -15.50
N ARG A 375 -16.76 -3.37 -14.30
CA ARG A 375 -18.16 -3.35 -13.84
C ARG A 375 -19.02 -2.45 -14.71
N ARG A 376 -18.56 -1.22 -15.00
CA ARG A 376 -19.26 -0.28 -15.88
C ARG A 376 -19.46 -0.85 -17.28
N HIS A 377 -18.43 -1.49 -17.85
CA HIS A 377 -18.55 -2.12 -19.18
C HIS A 377 -19.49 -3.31 -19.17
N PHE A 378 -19.47 -4.14 -18.13
CA PHE A 378 -20.36 -5.29 -18.02
C PHE A 378 -21.83 -4.87 -17.91
N GLU A 379 -22.14 -3.90 -17.04
CA GLU A 379 -23.48 -3.34 -16.89
C GLU A 379 -24.01 -2.69 -18.19
N SER A 380 -23.12 -2.26 -19.10
CA SER A 380 -23.52 -1.69 -20.40
C SER A 380 -23.97 -2.71 -21.44
N LEU A 381 -23.71 -4.01 -21.23
CA LEU A 381 -23.95 -5.06 -22.22
C LEU A 381 -25.35 -5.69 -22.11
N GLY A 382 -26.06 -5.48 -21.01
CA GLY A 382 -27.38 -6.07 -20.81
C GLY A 382 -27.94 -5.80 -19.42
N GLN A 383 -28.92 -6.62 -19.02
CA GLN A 383 -29.54 -6.57 -17.70
C GLN A 383 -28.64 -7.23 -16.65
N TYR A 384 -27.48 -6.62 -16.42
CA TYR A 384 -26.52 -7.04 -15.41
C TYR A 384 -26.47 -6.06 -14.25
N GLU A 385 -26.12 -6.58 -13.08
CA GLU A 385 -25.87 -5.82 -11.87
C GLU A 385 -24.50 -6.17 -11.32
N THR A 386 -23.80 -5.18 -10.75
CA THR A 386 -22.51 -5.41 -10.10
C THR A 386 -22.49 -4.91 -8.68
N LEU A 387 -21.88 -5.70 -7.81
CA LEU A 387 -21.69 -5.38 -6.40
C LEU A 387 -20.20 -5.29 -6.10
N GLY A 388 -19.84 -4.51 -5.09
CA GLY A 388 -18.47 -4.42 -4.59
C GLY A 388 -18.37 -5.01 -3.19
N PHE A 389 -17.41 -5.89 -2.97
CA PHE A 389 -17.13 -6.50 -1.67
C PHE A 389 -15.63 -6.75 -1.49
N ALA A 390 -15.12 -6.83 -0.26
CA ALA A 390 -13.71 -7.17 -0.06
C ALA A 390 -13.40 -8.58 -0.57
N GLY A 391 -12.31 -8.77 -1.32
CA GLY A 391 -12.05 -10.00 -2.10
C GLY A 391 -11.96 -11.32 -1.32
N PHE A 392 -11.94 -11.29 0.02
CA PHE A 392 -12.01 -12.48 0.87
C PHE A 392 -13.44 -12.97 1.15
N PHE A 393 -14.48 -12.20 0.79
CA PHE A 393 -15.90 -12.59 0.87
C PHE A 393 -16.38 -13.04 2.26
N ALA A 394 -15.90 -12.40 3.34
CA ALA A 394 -16.15 -12.76 4.74
C ALA A 394 -15.55 -14.12 5.18
N VAL A 395 -14.85 -14.81 4.27
CA VAL A 395 -14.25 -16.12 4.51
C VAL A 395 -12.77 -15.95 4.86
N ALA A 396 -12.47 -15.87 6.17
CA ALA A 396 -11.10 -15.77 6.68
C ALA A 396 -10.47 -17.16 6.89
N ILE A 397 -9.81 -17.67 5.85
CA ILE A 397 -9.29 -19.05 5.80
C ILE A 397 -7.78 -19.10 5.56
N ARG A 398 -7.17 -20.20 6.00
CA ARG A 398 -5.84 -20.63 5.57
C ARG A 398 -6.01 -21.69 4.49
N PHE A 399 -5.45 -21.44 3.31
CA PHE A 399 -5.69 -22.27 2.12
C PHE A 399 -4.48 -23.10 1.72
N THR A 400 -4.70 -24.37 1.41
CA THR A 400 -3.70 -25.29 0.85
C THR A 400 -4.20 -25.88 -0.47
N GLY A 401 -3.47 -25.66 -1.56
CA GLY A 401 -3.81 -26.19 -2.88
C GLY A 401 -3.58 -27.70 -3.01
N LEU A 402 -4.06 -28.30 -4.11
CA LEU A 402 -4.04 -29.75 -4.35
C LEU A 402 -2.64 -30.38 -4.31
N LEU A 403 -1.62 -29.58 -4.67
CA LEU A 403 -0.22 -29.97 -4.71
C LEU A 403 0.46 -29.89 -3.33
N GLY A 404 -0.24 -29.41 -2.30
CA GLY A 404 0.33 -29.11 -0.99
C GLY A 404 1.20 -27.85 -1.01
N GLY A 405 2.20 -27.81 -0.12
CA GLY A 405 3.10 -26.67 0.06
C GLY A 405 2.76 -25.87 1.33
N THR A 406 3.44 -24.74 1.50
CA THR A 406 3.16 -23.82 2.61
C THR A 406 1.75 -23.24 2.43
N PRO A 407 0.87 -23.34 3.44
CA PRO A 407 -0.45 -22.74 3.39
C PRO A 407 -0.39 -21.22 3.26
N ASN A 408 -1.40 -20.63 2.60
CA ASN A 408 -1.54 -19.19 2.46
C ASN A 408 -2.68 -18.66 3.33
N ASP A 409 -2.42 -17.60 4.10
CA ASP A 409 -3.47 -16.91 4.85
C ASP A 409 -4.23 -15.98 3.90
N LEU A 410 -5.50 -16.30 3.64
CA LEU A 410 -6.33 -15.60 2.66
C LEU A 410 -7.36 -14.69 3.35
N CYS A 411 -6.85 -13.70 4.08
CA CYS A 411 -7.65 -12.71 4.79
C CYS A 411 -6.87 -11.40 4.95
N PRO A 412 -7.53 -10.28 5.31
CA PRO A 412 -6.84 -9.05 5.65
C PRO A 412 -5.91 -9.29 6.85
N VAL A 413 -4.74 -8.67 6.87
CA VAL A 413 -3.74 -8.89 7.93
C VAL A 413 -4.21 -8.45 9.33
N LEU A 414 -5.27 -7.66 9.40
CA LEU A 414 -5.95 -7.27 10.63
C LEU A 414 -6.75 -8.43 11.26
N ILE A 415 -6.95 -9.53 10.53
CA ILE A 415 -7.76 -10.68 10.91
C ILE A 415 -6.88 -11.93 10.85
N ARG A 416 -7.05 -12.87 11.79
CA ARG A 416 -6.39 -14.18 11.74
C ARG A 416 -7.31 -15.20 11.07
N PRO A 417 -6.80 -16.09 10.21
CA PRO A 417 -7.62 -17.16 9.65
C PRO A 417 -8.07 -18.11 10.77
N GLN A 418 -9.33 -18.51 10.74
CA GLN A 418 -9.91 -19.36 11.78
C GLN A 418 -9.90 -20.85 11.41
N HIS A 419 -9.89 -21.16 10.10
CA HIS A 419 -9.98 -22.53 9.62
C HIS A 419 -9.01 -22.80 8.48
N ASP A 420 -8.54 -24.04 8.43
CA ASP A 420 -7.80 -24.59 7.30
C ASP A 420 -8.77 -25.14 6.24
N VAL A 421 -8.59 -24.71 4.99
CA VAL A 421 -9.32 -25.20 3.83
C VAL A 421 -8.32 -25.76 2.84
N SER A 422 -8.52 -27.01 2.42
CA SER A 422 -7.64 -27.68 1.49
C SER A 422 -8.38 -28.10 0.21
N GLU A 423 -7.66 -28.16 -0.90
CA GLU A 423 -8.18 -28.78 -2.12
C GLU A 423 -7.96 -30.29 -2.11
N SER A 424 -9.04 -31.01 -2.42
CA SER A 424 -9.00 -32.44 -2.71
C SER A 424 -9.45 -32.73 -4.14
N PRO A 425 -9.05 -33.85 -4.75
CA PRO A 425 -9.58 -34.25 -6.05
C PRO A 425 -11.10 -34.40 -5.98
N ALA A 426 -11.82 -33.94 -7.00
CA ALA A 426 -13.24 -34.30 -7.12
C ALA A 426 -13.41 -35.83 -7.18
N PRO A 427 -14.56 -36.42 -6.77
CA PRO A 427 -14.73 -37.88 -6.64
C PRO A 427 -14.29 -38.70 -7.88
N ALA A 428 -14.53 -38.19 -9.09
CA ALA A 428 -14.14 -38.84 -10.35
C ALA A 428 -12.75 -38.41 -10.89
N ALA A 429 -12.05 -37.48 -10.22
CA ALA A 429 -10.83 -36.84 -10.72
C ALA A 429 -9.53 -37.43 -10.15
N GLY A 430 -9.58 -38.56 -9.41
CA GLY A 430 -8.41 -39.15 -8.75
C GLY A 430 -7.23 -39.45 -9.70
N VAL A 431 -7.51 -39.94 -10.92
CA VAL A 431 -6.47 -40.19 -11.94
C VAL A 431 -5.85 -38.88 -12.44
N ALA A 432 -6.68 -37.88 -12.74
CA ALA A 432 -6.22 -36.57 -13.19
C ALA A 432 -5.36 -35.87 -12.13
N ALA A 433 -5.78 -35.93 -10.86
CA ALA A 433 -5.03 -35.38 -9.73
C ALA A 433 -3.66 -36.07 -9.54
N ARG A 434 -3.58 -37.39 -9.66
CA ARG A 434 -2.30 -38.12 -9.61
C ARG A 434 -1.37 -37.70 -10.76
N ARG A 435 -1.88 -37.56 -11.98
CA ARG A 435 -1.10 -37.06 -13.12
C ARG A 435 -0.59 -35.64 -12.88
N ARG A 436 -1.43 -34.76 -12.34
CA ARG A 436 -1.05 -33.40 -11.99
C ARG A 436 0.06 -33.36 -10.94
N ARG A 437 -0.08 -34.12 -9.86
CA ARG A 437 0.95 -34.24 -8.80
C ARG A 437 2.27 -34.76 -9.36
N ALA A 438 2.25 -35.89 -10.06
CA ALA A 438 3.46 -36.47 -10.65
C ALA A 438 4.17 -35.50 -11.63
N GLY A 439 3.40 -34.79 -12.47
CA GLY A 439 3.94 -33.79 -13.38
C GLY A 439 4.57 -32.59 -12.66
N SER A 440 3.92 -32.11 -11.59
CA SER A 440 4.44 -31.02 -10.77
C SER A 440 5.67 -31.41 -9.95
N GLU A 441 5.68 -32.62 -9.38
CA GLU A 441 6.85 -33.18 -8.68
C GLU A 441 8.04 -33.35 -9.62
N LEU A 442 7.81 -33.79 -10.85
CA LEU A 442 8.86 -33.88 -11.88
C LEU A 442 9.46 -32.51 -12.17
N MET A 443 8.63 -31.47 -12.35
CA MET A 443 9.08 -30.10 -12.58
C MET A 443 9.86 -29.55 -11.37
N ALA A 444 9.32 -29.72 -10.16
CA ALA A 444 9.96 -29.26 -8.93
C ALA A 444 11.30 -29.98 -8.69
N SER A 445 11.39 -31.27 -9.02
CA SER A 445 12.64 -32.04 -8.94
C SER A 445 13.67 -31.55 -9.96
N ALA A 446 13.25 -31.25 -11.19
CA ALA A 446 14.13 -30.67 -12.20
C ALA A 446 14.65 -29.27 -11.79
N GLU A 447 13.78 -28.43 -11.23
CA GLU A 447 14.14 -27.12 -10.69
C GLU A 447 15.11 -27.25 -9.50
N SER A 448 14.82 -28.16 -8.57
CA SER A 448 15.70 -28.47 -7.44
C SER A 448 17.08 -28.96 -7.90
N ALA A 449 17.14 -29.90 -8.85
CA ALA A 449 18.38 -30.39 -9.42
C ALA A 449 19.19 -29.27 -10.10
N PHE A 450 18.53 -28.37 -10.83
CA PHE A 450 19.14 -27.19 -11.41
C PHE A 450 19.71 -26.25 -10.34
N HIS A 451 18.99 -26.02 -9.24
CA HIS A 451 19.48 -25.23 -8.11
C HIS A 451 20.63 -25.89 -7.37
N VAL A 452 20.64 -27.22 -7.22
CA VAL A 452 21.75 -27.97 -6.62
C VAL A 452 22.99 -27.87 -7.50
N ALA A 453 22.85 -28.05 -8.83
CA ALA A 453 23.96 -27.88 -9.77
C ALA A 453 24.54 -26.46 -9.74
N LYS A 454 23.71 -25.42 -9.61
CA LYS A 454 24.16 -24.03 -9.41
C LYS A 454 25.00 -23.81 -8.15
N LYS A 455 24.86 -24.65 -7.13
CA LYS A 455 25.55 -24.51 -5.84
C LYS A 455 26.90 -25.24 -5.80
N ALA A 456 27.17 -26.15 -6.73
CA ALA A 456 28.44 -26.85 -6.77
C ALA A 456 29.57 -25.93 -7.31
N PRO A 457 30.85 -26.16 -6.95
CA PRO A 457 31.94 -25.27 -7.35
C PRO A 457 32.20 -25.22 -8.87
N ILE A 458 32.02 -26.36 -9.56
CA ILE A 458 32.37 -26.53 -10.98
C ILE A 458 31.14 -26.78 -11.85
N ALA A 459 30.08 -27.38 -11.31
CA ALA A 459 28.90 -27.75 -12.09
C ALA A 459 28.15 -26.58 -12.76
N PRO A 460 28.16 -25.32 -12.26
CA PRO A 460 27.55 -24.20 -12.97
C PRO A 460 28.16 -23.96 -14.35
N PHE A 461 29.48 -24.15 -14.51
CA PHE A 461 30.16 -23.99 -15.79
C PHE A 461 29.74 -25.07 -16.78
N ALA A 462 29.77 -26.34 -16.35
CA ALA A 462 29.31 -27.47 -17.17
C ALA A 462 27.82 -27.38 -17.51
N LEU A 463 26.99 -26.93 -16.56
CA LEU A 463 25.55 -26.71 -16.77
C LEU A 463 25.30 -25.59 -17.79
N ALA A 464 26.09 -24.51 -17.74
CA ALA A 464 25.98 -23.42 -18.72
C ALA A 464 26.32 -23.89 -20.14
N GLU A 465 27.38 -24.70 -20.31
CA GLU A 465 27.75 -25.26 -21.60
C GLU A 465 26.72 -26.27 -22.13
N ALA A 466 26.24 -27.18 -21.28
CA ALA A 466 25.29 -28.22 -21.67
C ALA A 466 23.88 -27.67 -21.92
N ALA A 467 23.38 -26.78 -21.05
CA ALA A 467 22.03 -26.23 -21.16
C ALA A 467 21.95 -25.00 -22.07
N GLY A 468 23.08 -24.33 -22.36
CA GLY A 468 23.13 -23.10 -23.15
C GLY A 468 22.53 -23.22 -24.54
N TRP A 469 22.75 -24.36 -25.22
CA TRP A 469 22.19 -24.63 -26.56
C TRP A 469 20.67 -24.73 -26.60
N ALA A 470 20.02 -25.07 -25.48
CA ALA A 470 18.57 -25.07 -25.35
C ALA A 470 18.05 -23.75 -24.73
N ALA A 471 18.74 -23.24 -23.71
CA ALA A 471 18.37 -22.04 -22.99
C ALA A 471 18.50 -20.76 -23.85
N GLY A 472 19.51 -20.68 -24.71
CA GLY A 472 19.75 -19.54 -25.60
C GLY A 472 18.61 -19.33 -26.62
N PRO A 473 18.28 -20.32 -27.46
CA PRO A 473 17.13 -20.23 -28.37
C PRO A 473 15.81 -20.00 -27.64
N TRP A 474 15.62 -20.60 -26.46
CA TRP A 474 14.43 -20.38 -25.64
C TRP A 474 14.35 -18.93 -25.11
N ALA A 475 15.45 -18.36 -24.65
CA ALA A 475 15.54 -16.96 -24.24
C ALA A 475 15.26 -16.03 -25.43
N ALA A 476 15.82 -16.32 -26.61
CA ALA A 476 15.53 -15.57 -27.84
C ALA A 476 14.04 -15.64 -28.21
N ALA A 477 13.41 -16.81 -28.12
CA ALA A 477 11.98 -16.98 -28.36
C ALA A 477 11.13 -16.21 -27.34
N LYS A 478 11.54 -16.18 -26.06
CA LYS A 478 10.90 -15.37 -25.01
C LYS A 478 10.97 -13.88 -25.30
N THR A 479 12.10 -13.39 -25.77
CA THR A 479 12.31 -11.97 -26.10
C THR A 479 11.57 -11.55 -27.38
N LEU A 480 11.67 -12.33 -28.45
CA LEU A 480 11.11 -11.97 -29.76
C LEU A 480 9.60 -12.26 -29.87
N SER A 481 9.12 -13.29 -29.16
CA SER A 481 7.72 -13.72 -29.18
C SER A 481 7.24 -14.16 -27.79
N PRO A 482 7.08 -13.20 -26.84
CA PRO A 482 6.66 -13.52 -25.46
C PRO A 482 5.29 -14.20 -25.42
N SER A 483 4.34 -13.79 -26.26
CA SER A 483 3.02 -14.44 -26.34
C SER A 483 3.09 -15.87 -26.89
N GLY A 484 3.94 -16.10 -27.91
CA GLY A 484 4.11 -17.42 -28.52
C GLY A 484 4.80 -18.40 -27.58
N SER A 485 5.93 -17.98 -27.00
CA SER A 485 6.68 -18.75 -26.01
C SER A 485 5.88 -19.00 -24.73
N GLY A 486 5.16 -18.00 -24.22
CA GLY A 486 4.26 -18.14 -23.09
C GLY A 486 3.14 -19.14 -23.35
N THR A 487 2.55 -19.14 -24.55
CA THR A 487 1.52 -20.10 -24.96
C THR A 487 2.08 -21.52 -25.09
N LEU A 488 3.25 -21.68 -25.70
CA LEU A 488 3.94 -22.97 -25.80
C LEU A 488 4.30 -23.52 -24.40
N ARG A 489 4.84 -22.68 -23.53
CA ARG A 489 5.17 -23.05 -22.14
C ARG A 489 3.93 -23.50 -21.37
N ARG A 490 2.81 -22.78 -21.50
CA ARG A 490 1.52 -23.18 -20.90
C ARG A 490 1.08 -24.53 -21.43
N ARG A 491 1.07 -24.75 -22.75
CA ARG A 491 0.72 -26.05 -23.36
C ARG A 491 1.61 -27.20 -22.89
N LEU A 492 2.92 -26.98 -22.80
CA LEU A 492 3.87 -27.98 -22.28
C LEU A 492 3.59 -28.30 -20.81
N ARG A 493 3.40 -27.26 -19.99
CA ARG A 493 3.05 -27.40 -18.58
C ARG A 493 1.73 -28.15 -18.41
N ASP A 494 0.68 -27.77 -19.13
CA ASP A 494 -0.65 -28.37 -19.03
C ASP A 494 -0.66 -29.80 -19.60
N ARG A 495 0.29 -30.16 -20.46
CA ARG A 495 0.50 -31.56 -20.90
C ARG A 495 1.22 -32.40 -19.83
N LEU A 496 2.19 -31.82 -19.14
CA LEU A 496 2.98 -32.51 -18.11
C LEU A 496 2.23 -32.59 -16.76
N SER A 497 1.57 -31.51 -16.37
CA SER A 497 0.77 -31.35 -15.15
C SER A 497 -0.62 -30.84 -15.53
N PRO A 498 -1.50 -31.71 -16.07
CA PRO A 498 -2.82 -31.31 -16.52
C PRO A 498 -3.70 -30.82 -15.36
N PRO A 499 -4.54 -29.78 -15.56
CA PRO A 499 -5.48 -29.35 -14.55
C PRO A 499 -6.42 -30.50 -14.17
N ALA A 500 -6.71 -30.59 -12.89
CA ALA A 500 -7.58 -31.62 -12.34
C ALA A 500 -8.77 -30.93 -11.64
N PRO A 501 -10.01 -31.38 -11.86
CA PRO A 501 -11.16 -30.93 -11.10
C PRO A 501 -10.96 -31.18 -9.60
N THR A 502 -11.15 -30.15 -8.78
CA THR A 502 -11.01 -30.21 -7.32
C THR A 502 -12.31 -29.83 -6.62
N VAL A 503 -12.39 -30.21 -5.35
CA VAL A 503 -13.40 -29.77 -4.37
C VAL A 503 -12.66 -29.28 -3.13
N LEU A 504 -13.33 -28.44 -2.35
CA LEU A 504 -12.76 -27.86 -1.13
C LEU A 504 -13.26 -28.62 0.09
N SER A 505 -12.40 -28.81 1.10
CA SER A 505 -12.71 -29.54 2.34
C SER A 505 -13.61 -28.78 3.33
N ILE A 506 -14.37 -27.78 2.87
CA ILE A 506 -15.08 -26.81 3.73
C ILE A 506 -16.10 -27.49 4.64
N ASN A 507 -16.86 -28.44 4.10
CA ASN A 507 -17.89 -29.15 4.86
C ASN A 507 -17.28 -30.08 5.92
N ASP A 508 -16.00 -30.43 5.79
CA ASP A 508 -15.27 -31.27 6.73
C ASP A 508 -14.54 -30.43 7.80
N THR A 509 -14.19 -29.19 7.49
CA THR A 509 -13.34 -28.34 8.36
C THR A 509 -14.05 -27.16 9.01
N VAL A 510 -15.23 -26.80 8.54
CA VAL A 510 -16.03 -25.68 9.06
C VAL A 510 -17.44 -26.17 9.38
N ASP A 511 -17.88 -26.00 10.63
CA ASP A 511 -19.21 -26.42 11.06
C ASP A 511 -20.33 -25.62 10.35
N LEU A 512 -21.57 -26.11 10.44
CA LEU A 512 -22.71 -25.47 9.80
C LEU A 512 -22.96 -24.05 10.33
N ALA A 513 -22.85 -23.83 11.64
CA ALA A 513 -23.14 -22.53 12.26
C ALA A 513 -22.19 -21.44 11.72
N GLN A 514 -20.89 -21.75 11.62
CA GLN A 514 -19.89 -20.83 11.12
C GLN A 514 -20.00 -20.62 9.61
N ARG A 515 -20.34 -21.65 8.83
CA ARG A 515 -20.63 -21.51 7.39
C ARG A 515 -21.84 -20.60 7.17
N SER A 516 -22.91 -20.77 7.94
CA SER A 516 -24.09 -19.91 7.92
C SER A 516 -23.77 -18.47 8.32
N LEU A 517 -22.91 -18.27 9.33
CA LEU A 517 -22.44 -16.94 9.72
C LEU A 517 -21.65 -16.26 8.60
N TYR A 518 -20.72 -16.96 7.93
CA TYR A 518 -20.00 -16.39 6.78
C TYR A 518 -20.94 -15.97 5.65
N ALA A 519 -21.92 -16.82 5.33
CA ALA A 519 -22.91 -16.52 4.30
C ALA A 519 -23.77 -15.31 4.68
N GLN A 520 -24.27 -15.27 5.91
CA GLN A 520 -25.08 -14.16 6.42
C GLN A 520 -24.28 -12.85 6.37
N VAL A 521 -23.08 -12.82 6.97
CA VAL A 521 -22.23 -11.62 7.02
C VAL A 521 -21.90 -11.13 5.62
N ALA A 522 -21.54 -12.02 4.69
CA ALA A 522 -21.25 -11.61 3.31
C ALA A 522 -22.46 -10.92 2.65
N LEU A 523 -23.65 -11.57 2.71
CA LEU A 523 -24.86 -11.08 2.06
C LEU A 523 -25.39 -9.79 2.68
N THR A 524 -25.46 -9.70 4.01
CA THR A 524 -25.95 -8.50 4.71
C THR A 524 -24.99 -7.33 4.52
N THR A 525 -23.68 -7.56 4.61
CA THR A 525 -22.68 -6.49 4.50
C THR A 525 -22.61 -5.88 3.11
N MET A 526 -22.89 -6.66 2.05
CA MET A 526 -22.97 -6.13 0.68
C MET A 526 -24.35 -5.61 0.28
N GLY A 527 -25.36 -5.78 1.15
CA GLY A 527 -26.75 -5.42 0.88
C GLY A 527 -27.51 -6.38 -0.03
N LEU A 528 -26.97 -7.57 -0.33
CA LEU A 528 -27.62 -8.56 -1.20
C LEU A 528 -28.41 -9.55 -0.35
N THR A 529 -29.52 -9.11 0.22
CA THR A 529 -30.42 -9.94 1.04
C THR A 529 -31.71 -10.34 0.31
N ASN A 530 -31.97 -9.74 -0.85
CA ASN A 530 -33.12 -9.95 -1.71
C ASN A 530 -32.73 -9.75 -3.19
N HIS A 531 -33.71 -9.90 -4.11
CA HIS A 531 -33.53 -9.68 -5.55
C HIS A 531 -32.36 -10.45 -6.21
N PHE A 532 -32.10 -11.67 -5.75
CA PHE A 532 -31.05 -12.53 -6.30
C PHE A 532 -31.27 -12.83 -7.79
N ALA A 533 -30.23 -12.64 -8.61
CA ALA A 533 -30.19 -13.09 -10.00
C ALA A 533 -30.20 -14.62 -10.08
N ARG A 534 -30.52 -15.17 -11.26
CA ARG A 534 -30.33 -16.61 -11.53
C ARG A 534 -28.86 -17.03 -11.37
N LEU A 535 -27.93 -16.16 -11.75
CA LEU A 535 -26.49 -16.36 -11.59
C LEU A 535 -25.90 -15.27 -10.68
N VAL A 536 -25.28 -15.65 -9.57
CA VAL A 536 -24.53 -14.73 -8.71
C VAL A 536 -23.05 -15.12 -8.74
N VAL A 537 -22.23 -14.28 -9.35
CA VAL A 537 -20.81 -14.55 -9.57
C VAL A 537 -19.98 -13.85 -8.50
N LEU A 538 -19.30 -14.61 -7.66
CA LEU A 538 -18.32 -14.11 -6.70
C LEU A 538 -16.96 -14.07 -7.38
N CYS A 539 -16.47 -12.86 -7.63
CA CYS A 539 -15.29 -12.61 -8.43
C CYS A 539 -14.16 -12.03 -7.57
N GLY A 540 -13.30 -12.92 -7.07
CA GLY A 540 -12.01 -12.51 -6.51
C GLY A 540 -11.10 -11.96 -7.60
N HIS A 541 -9.95 -11.39 -7.26
CA HIS A 541 -8.98 -10.97 -8.27
C HIS A 541 -7.57 -11.46 -7.95
N GLY A 542 -6.75 -11.49 -8.99
CA GLY A 542 -5.30 -11.64 -8.91
C GLY A 542 -4.67 -10.93 -10.10
N SER A 543 -3.36 -11.03 -10.20
CA SER A 543 -2.61 -10.54 -11.35
C SER A 543 -1.64 -11.62 -11.78
N ILE A 544 -1.50 -11.89 -13.07
CA ILE A 544 -0.51 -12.85 -13.56
C ILE A 544 0.57 -12.08 -14.30
N THR A 545 1.77 -11.98 -13.74
CA THR A 545 2.89 -11.29 -14.40
C THR A 545 4.18 -12.13 -14.38
N GLU A 546 4.95 -12.07 -15.46
CA GLU A 546 6.29 -12.66 -15.51
C GLU A 546 7.32 -11.76 -14.81
N ASN A 547 8.31 -12.38 -14.14
CA ASN A 547 9.49 -11.71 -13.58
C ASN A 547 9.18 -10.51 -12.66
N ASN A 548 8.20 -10.68 -11.77
CA ASN A 548 7.80 -9.63 -10.84
C ASN A 548 7.95 -10.06 -9.38
N PRO A 549 9.05 -9.69 -8.70
CA PRO A 549 9.22 -9.95 -7.26
C PRO A 549 8.11 -9.33 -6.40
N TYR A 550 7.44 -8.28 -6.89
CA TYR A 550 6.31 -7.59 -6.24
C TYR A 550 4.95 -8.12 -6.72
N GLN A 551 4.85 -9.40 -7.09
CA GLN A 551 3.59 -10.02 -7.52
C GLN A 551 2.47 -9.84 -6.47
N ALA A 552 2.77 -10.06 -5.19
CA ALA A 552 1.81 -9.88 -4.09
C ALA A 552 1.27 -8.43 -3.98
N ALA A 553 2.03 -7.43 -4.45
CA ALA A 553 1.57 -6.03 -4.48
C ALA A 553 0.52 -5.76 -5.58
N LEU A 554 0.40 -6.65 -6.58
CA LEU A 554 -0.63 -6.60 -7.62
C LEU A 554 -1.82 -7.51 -7.32
N ASP A 555 -1.65 -8.49 -6.44
CA ASP A 555 -2.72 -9.36 -5.96
C ASP A 555 -3.62 -8.65 -4.93
N CYS A 556 -4.55 -9.38 -4.31
CA CYS A 556 -5.57 -8.79 -3.45
C CYS A 556 -5.03 -8.46 -2.06
N GLY A 557 -5.00 -7.17 -1.71
CA GLY A 557 -4.64 -6.71 -0.36
C GLY A 557 -5.60 -7.23 0.74
N ALA A 558 -6.88 -7.44 0.40
CA ALA A 558 -7.86 -8.03 1.33
C ALA A 558 -7.70 -9.56 1.49
N CYS A 559 -6.87 -10.21 0.66
CA CYS A 559 -6.53 -11.63 0.75
C CYS A 559 -5.04 -11.82 1.13
N GLY A 560 -4.44 -10.89 1.86
CA GLY A 560 -3.06 -11.02 2.34
C GLY A 560 -1.99 -10.94 1.24
N GLY A 561 -2.27 -10.21 0.15
CA GLY A 561 -1.38 -10.14 -1.01
C GLY A 561 -1.39 -11.42 -1.85
N GLN A 562 -2.49 -12.18 -1.81
CA GLN A 562 -2.71 -13.39 -2.60
C GLN A 562 -3.90 -13.24 -3.56
N ALA A 563 -3.97 -14.09 -4.58
CA ALA A 563 -5.13 -14.13 -5.47
C ALA A 563 -6.39 -14.60 -4.71
N GLY A 564 -7.51 -13.89 -4.88
CA GLY A 564 -8.77 -14.15 -4.17
C GLY A 564 -9.62 -15.31 -4.73
N GLY A 565 -9.14 -16.04 -5.75
CA GLY A 565 -9.86 -17.16 -6.35
C GLY A 565 -10.30 -18.23 -5.34
N PRO A 566 -9.44 -18.71 -4.42
CA PRO A 566 -9.85 -19.68 -3.41
C PRO A 566 -10.94 -19.15 -2.45
N ASN A 567 -10.90 -17.88 -2.05
CA ASN A 567 -11.99 -17.29 -1.25
C ASN A 567 -13.32 -17.29 -2.00
N ALA A 568 -13.31 -16.91 -3.28
CA ALA A 568 -14.50 -16.94 -4.13
C ALA A 568 -15.10 -18.35 -4.25
N ARG A 569 -14.24 -19.36 -4.42
CA ARG A 569 -14.64 -20.78 -4.43
C ARG A 569 -15.26 -21.22 -3.11
N THR A 570 -14.64 -20.84 -1.99
CA THR A 570 -15.16 -21.18 -0.66
C THR A 570 -16.51 -20.52 -0.40
N ALA A 571 -16.64 -19.21 -0.67
CA ALA A 571 -17.90 -18.50 -0.49
C ALA A 571 -19.01 -19.06 -1.39
N ALA A 572 -18.71 -19.38 -2.65
CA ALA A 572 -19.68 -19.98 -3.58
C ALA A 572 -20.10 -21.40 -3.13
N ALA A 573 -19.19 -22.19 -2.58
CA ALA A 573 -19.52 -23.51 -2.04
C ALA A 573 -20.46 -23.39 -0.83
N ILE A 574 -20.15 -22.49 0.11
CA ILE A 574 -20.98 -22.21 1.30
C ILE A 574 -22.38 -21.75 0.90
N LEU A 575 -22.50 -20.78 -0.01
CA LEU A 575 -23.80 -20.20 -0.43
C LEU A 575 -24.65 -21.14 -1.30
N ASN A 576 -24.06 -22.23 -1.81
CA ASN A 576 -24.79 -23.28 -2.53
C ASN A 576 -25.12 -24.50 -1.65
N ASP A 577 -24.67 -24.54 -0.40
CA ASP A 577 -24.97 -25.62 0.54
C ASP A 577 -26.44 -25.54 1.00
N ALA A 578 -27.14 -26.68 0.96
CA ALA A 578 -28.58 -26.72 1.23
C ALA A 578 -28.90 -26.43 2.71
N ASP A 579 -28.05 -26.87 3.62
CA ASP A 579 -28.24 -26.66 5.07
C ASP A 579 -27.99 -25.19 5.40
N VAL A 580 -26.94 -24.58 4.82
CA VAL A 580 -26.68 -23.14 4.96
C VAL A 580 -27.86 -22.31 4.44
N ARG A 581 -28.42 -22.66 3.28
CA ARG A 581 -29.61 -21.99 2.74
C ARG A 581 -30.83 -22.15 3.65
N ALA A 582 -30.97 -23.28 4.35
CA ALA A 582 -32.04 -23.48 5.31
C ALA A 582 -31.90 -22.54 6.52
N GLU A 583 -30.70 -22.40 7.06
CA GLU A 583 -30.41 -21.44 8.14
C GLU A 583 -30.62 -19.99 7.71
N LEU A 584 -30.19 -19.62 6.50
CA LEU A 584 -30.41 -18.26 5.97
C LEU A 584 -31.89 -17.91 5.83
N ARG A 585 -32.74 -18.88 5.45
CA ARG A 585 -34.20 -18.67 5.41
C ARG A 585 -34.78 -18.36 6.79
N ASN A 586 -34.29 -19.03 7.85
CA ASN A 586 -34.69 -18.72 9.24
C ASN A 586 -34.31 -17.31 9.66
N LEU A 587 -33.27 -16.75 9.04
CA LEU A 587 -32.78 -15.38 9.23
C LEU A 587 -33.43 -14.37 8.28
N GLY A 588 -34.43 -14.77 7.49
CA GLY A 588 -35.17 -13.91 6.57
C GLY A 588 -34.47 -13.64 5.23
N ILE A 589 -33.40 -14.38 4.90
CA ILE A 589 -32.69 -14.27 3.62
C ILE A 589 -33.10 -15.46 2.75
N GLU A 590 -34.02 -15.22 1.82
CA GLU A 590 -34.51 -16.25 0.90
C GLU A 590 -33.77 -16.19 -0.44
N ILE A 591 -32.90 -17.17 -0.67
CA ILE A 591 -32.20 -17.38 -1.94
C ILE A 591 -33.08 -18.29 -2.81
N PRO A 592 -33.53 -17.85 -4.00
CA PRO A 592 -34.34 -18.68 -4.89
C PRO A 592 -33.64 -19.98 -5.28
N ASP A 593 -34.39 -21.07 -5.43
CA ASP A 593 -33.85 -22.40 -5.79
C ASP A 593 -33.15 -22.42 -7.15
N ASP A 594 -33.56 -21.53 -8.07
CA ASP A 594 -32.94 -21.34 -9.38
C ASP A 594 -31.71 -20.41 -9.35
N THR A 595 -31.31 -19.91 -8.18
CA THR A 595 -30.10 -19.09 -8.01
C THR A 595 -28.88 -19.97 -7.77
N ARG A 596 -27.86 -19.81 -8.62
CA ARG A 596 -26.56 -20.49 -8.48
C ARG A 596 -25.45 -19.48 -8.20
N PHE A 597 -24.72 -19.69 -7.10
CA PHE A 597 -23.48 -18.95 -6.85
C PHE A 597 -22.32 -19.57 -7.62
N ILE A 598 -21.50 -18.75 -8.26
CA ILE A 598 -20.40 -19.18 -9.13
C ILE A 598 -19.13 -18.48 -8.70
N ALA A 599 -18.04 -19.23 -8.57
CA ALA A 599 -16.73 -18.66 -8.29
C ALA A 599 -16.04 -18.21 -9.58
N ALA A 600 -15.42 -17.05 -9.54
CA ALA A 600 -14.65 -16.50 -10.65
C ALA A 600 -13.40 -15.77 -10.14
N GLN A 601 -12.42 -15.59 -11.03
CA GLN A 601 -11.25 -14.75 -10.75
C GLN A 601 -11.00 -13.76 -11.88
N HIS A 602 -10.92 -12.47 -11.54
CA HIS A 602 -10.48 -11.40 -12.41
C HIS A 602 -8.94 -11.32 -12.44
N ASP A 603 -8.33 -11.57 -13.60
CA ASP A 603 -6.91 -11.26 -13.84
C ASP A 603 -6.77 -9.79 -14.24
N THR A 604 -6.37 -8.98 -13.26
CA THR A 604 -6.21 -7.53 -13.39
C THR A 604 -5.11 -7.12 -14.37
N ALA A 605 -4.16 -8.00 -14.71
CA ALA A 605 -3.16 -7.70 -15.73
C ALA A 605 -3.74 -7.81 -17.15
N THR A 606 -4.78 -8.63 -17.36
CA THR A 606 -5.33 -8.94 -18.69
C THR A 606 -6.80 -8.56 -18.89
N ASP A 607 -7.47 -8.10 -17.83
CA ASP A 607 -8.91 -7.78 -17.78
C ASP A 607 -9.83 -8.96 -18.06
N ARG A 608 -9.34 -10.19 -17.86
CA ARG A 608 -10.10 -11.43 -18.10
C ARG A 608 -10.70 -11.95 -16.82
N ILE A 609 -11.91 -12.50 -16.90
CA ILE A 609 -12.54 -13.22 -15.81
C ILE A 609 -12.59 -14.71 -16.17
N ASP A 610 -11.94 -15.53 -15.36
CA ASP A 610 -11.99 -16.97 -15.46
C ASP A 610 -13.07 -17.52 -14.52
N ILE A 611 -14.05 -18.26 -15.08
CA ILE A 611 -15.04 -18.99 -14.28
C ILE A 611 -14.40 -20.25 -13.73
N LEU A 612 -14.41 -20.38 -12.41
CA LEU A 612 -13.83 -21.48 -11.65
C LEU A 612 -14.87 -22.59 -11.44
N ASP A 613 -14.39 -23.80 -11.15
CA ASP A 613 -15.22 -24.97 -10.80
C ASP A 613 -16.39 -25.25 -11.74
N GLN A 614 -16.20 -25.06 -13.05
CA GLN A 614 -17.26 -25.31 -14.05
C GLN A 614 -17.81 -26.75 -14.00
N HIS A 615 -17.01 -27.72 -13.53
CA HIS A 615 -17.42 -29.11 -13.32
C HIS A 615 -18.47 -29.29 -12.20
N LEU A 616 -18.67 -28.29 -11.34
CA LEU A 616 -19.70 -28.30 -10.29
C LEU A 616 -20.98 -27.59 -10.71
N ILE A 617 -21.03 -27.00 -11.91
CA ILE A 617 -22.20 -26.26 -12.40
C ILE A 617 -23.19 -27.24 -13.04
N PRO A 618 -24.48 -27.26 -12.66
CA PRO A 618 -25.46 -28.17 -13.27
C PRO A 618 -25.71 -27.89 -14.77
N ALA A 619 -26.09 -28.93 -15.52
CA ALA A 619 -26.36 -28.87 -16.96
C ALA A 619 -27.29 -27.71 -17.36
N GLY A 620 -28.36 -27.47 -16.59
CA GLY A 620 -29.37 -26.44 -16.86
C GLY A 620 -28.87 -24.98 -16.83
N TYR A 621 -27.65 -24.73 -16.36
CA TYR A 621 -27.05 -23.39 -16.33
C TYR A 621 -25.98 -23.16 -17.42
N HIS A 622 -25.62 -24.20 -18.20
CA HIS A 622 -24.48 -24.11 -19.12
C HIS A 622 -24.68 -23.04 -20.21
N ALA A 623 -25.89 -22.90 -20.76
CA ALA A 623 -26.18 -21.86 -21.75
C ALA A 623 -26.02 -20.44 -21.18
N ASP A 624 -26.45 -20.24 -19.93
CA ASP A 624 -26.31 -18.96 -19.24
C ASP A 624 -24.84 -18.64 -18.94
N ILE A 625 -24.05 -19.63 -18.55
CA ILE A 625 -22.60 -19.51 -18.35
C ILE A 625 -21.88 -19.15 -19.65
N GLN A 626 -22.21 -19.78 -20.78
CA GLN A 626 -21.55 -19.47 -22.05
C GLN A 626 -21.84 -18.04 -22.51
N ARG A 627 -23.07 -17.57 -22.33
CA ARG A 627 -23.43 -16.17 -22.56
C ARG A 627 -22.65 -15.24 -21.63
N LEU A 628 -22.65 -15.53 -20.34
CA LEU A 628 -21.89 -14.78 -19.33
C LEU A 628 -20.40 -14.69 -19.67
N ILE A 629 -19.73 -15.79 -20.03
CA ILE A 629 -18.32 -15.81 -20.42
C ILE A 629 -18.07 -14.90 -21.63
N THR A 630 -18.98 -14.92 -22.62
CA THR A 630 -18.88 -14.09 -23.81
C THR A 630 -18.96 -12.61 -23.44
N ASP A 631 -19.94 -12.22 -22.63
CA ASP A 631 -20.16 -10.83 -22.22
C ASP A 631 -19.05 -10.32 -21.30
N LEU A 632 -18.54 -11.16 -20.39
CA LEU A 632 -17.36 -10.84 -19.58
C LEU A 632 -16.12 -10.62 -20.46
N GLY A 633 -15.92 -11.44 -21.50
CA GLY A 633 -14.85 -11.25 -22.48
C GLY A 633 -14.96 -9.93 -23.25
N MET A 634 -16.19 -9.52 -23.59
CA MET A 634 -16.46 -8.22 -24.22
C MET A 634 -16.18 -7.06 -23.26
N ALA A 635 -16.62 -7.15 -22.00
CA ALA A 635 -16.37 -6.15 -20.97
C ALA A 635 -14.87 -5.96 -20.71
N GLY A 636 -14.12 -7.07 -20.57
CA GLY A 636 -12.67 -7.07 -20.42
C GLY A 636 -11.94 -6.44 -21.61
N THR A 637 -12.40 -6.71 -22.84
CA THR A 637 -11.83 -6.11 -24.06
C THR A 637 -12.06 -4.59 -24.12
N LYS A 638 -13.24 -4.11 -23.68
CA LYS A 638 -13.51 -2.67 -23.55
C LYS A 638 -12.62 -2.04 -22.49
N LEU A 639 -12.45 -2.68 -21.33
CA LEU A 639 -11.55 -2.19 -20.28
C LEU A 639 -10.09 -2.12 -20.76
N ALA A 640 -9.59 -3.16 -21.43
CA ALA A 640 -8.24 -3.17 -21.99
C ALA A 640 -8.01 -1.99 -22.94
N THR A 641 -9.04 -1.60 -23.70
CA THR A 641 -8.98 -0.44 -24.61
C THR A 641 -8.79 0.86 -23.84
N GLU A 642 -9.55 1.07 -22.76
CA GLU A 642 -9.39 2.25 -21.88
C GLU A 642 -8.03 2.27 -21.20
N ARG A 643 -7.53 1.11 -20.75
CA ARG A 643 -6.24 0.99 -20.07
C ARG A 643 -5.06 1.27 -20.97
N CYS A 644 -5.12 0.90 -22.25
CA CYS A 644 -4.03 1.13 -23.19
C CYS A 644 -3.58 2.59 -23.27
N PHE A 645 -4.51 3.56 -23.16
CA PHE A 645 -4.17 4.98 -23.19
C PHE A 645 -3.30 5.40 -22.01
N GLY A 646 -3.53 4.83 -20.82
CA GLY A 646 -2.76 5.16 -19.62
C GLY A 646 -1.48 4.36 -19.46
N LEU A 647 -1.28 3.25 -20.19
CA LEU A 647 -0.11 2.39 -20.03
C LEU A 647 1.11 2.91 -20.82
N PRO A 648 2.33 2.92 -20.23
CA PRO A 648 3.54 3.34 -20.94
C PRO A 648 3.81 2.48 -22.17
N GLY A 649 3.97 3.14 -23.33
CA GLY A 649 4.13 2.47 -24.62
C GLY A 649 2.84 1.81 -25.15
N GLY A 650 1.68 2.17 -24.60
CA GLY A 650 0.38 1.72 -25.07
C GLY A 650 0.02 2.30 -26.45
N PRO A 651 -0.71 1.56 -27.29
CA PRO A 651 -1.19 2.08 -28.56
C PRO A 651 -2.18 3.23 -28.34
N ALA A 652 -2.05 4.31 -29.11
CA ALA A 652 -2.84 5.53 -28.91
C ALA A 652 -4.33 5.40 -29.29
N LYS A 653 -4.71 4.54 -30.25
CA LYS A 653 -6.12 4.29 -30.63
C LYS A 653 -6.29 2.84 -31.09
N PRO A 654 -6.12 1.85 -30.20
CA PRO A 654 -6.17 0.45 -30.60
C PRO A 654 -7.59 0.05 -30.94
N ARG A 655 -7.74 -0.84 -31.93
CA ARG A 655 -8.98 -1.61 -32.04
C ARG A 655 -9.13 -2.49 -30.78
N PRO A 656 -10.34 -2.82 -30.31
CA PRO A 656 -10.51 -3.54 -29.04
C PRO A 656 -9.72 -4.85 -28.95
N ALA A 657 -9.72 -5.67 -30.01
CA ALA A 657 -8.94 -6.91 -30.07
C ALA A 657 -7.41 -6.68 -30.08
N GLN A 658 -6.92 -5.52 -30.55
CA GLN A 658 -5.52 -5.15 -30.46
C GLN A 658 -5.14 -4.74 -29.03
N ALA A 659 -6.03 -4.00 -28.34
CA ALA A 659 -5.85 -3.60 -26.95
C ALA A 659 -5.76 -4.82 -26.03
N ALA A 660 -6.71 -5.74 -26.11
CA ALA A 660 -6.71 -6.97 -25.32
C ALA A 660 -5.46 -7.83 -25.55
N ARG A 661 -4.96 -7.90 -26.80
CA ARG A 661 -3.69 -8.57 -27.11
C ARG A 661 -2.49 -7.82 -26.55
N HIS A 662 -2.51 -6.49 -26.56
CA HIS A 662 -1.42 -5.68 -26.03
C HIS A 662 -1.27 -5.89 -24.52
N VAL A 663 -2.33 -5.73 -23.72
CA VAL A 663 -2.28 -5.94 -22.26
C VAL A 663 -1.89 -7.38 -21.91
N ALA A 664 -2.44 -8.38 -22.61
CA ALA A 664 -2.07 -9.78 -22.40
C ALA A 664 -0.64 -10.13 -22.83
N LYS A 665 -0.05 -9.41 -23.80
CA LYS A 665 1.35 -9.60 -24.17
C LYS A 665 2.28 -9.07 -23.08
N ARG A 666 1.94 -7.92 -22.47
CA ARG A 666 2.74 -7.30 -21.39
C ARG A 666 2.88 -8.22 -20.19
N SER A 667 1.80 -8.91 -19.82
CA SER A 667 1.79 -9.81 -18.66
C SER A 667 2.68 -11.05 -18.84
N LEU A 668 2.97 -11.43 -20.08
CA LEU A 668 3.82 -12.57 -20.46
C LEU A 668 5.25 -12.18 -20.86
N ASP A 669 5.56 -10.89 -20.91
CA ASP A 669 6.87 -10.39 -21.33
C ASP A 669 7.79 -10.21 -20.11
N TRP A 670 8.81 -11.05 -20.01
CA TRP A 670 9.77 -11.04 -18.91
C TRP A 670 10.66 -9.78 -18.83
N ALA A 671 10.72 -8.99 -19.90
CA ALA A 671 11.43 -7.71 -19.93
C ALA A 671 10.51 -6.54 -19.59
N GLN A 672 9.20 -6.78 -19.47
CA GLN A 672 8.22 -5.74 -19.18
C GLN A 672 8.29 -5.33 -17.71
N VAL A 673 8.72 -4.09 -17.46
CA VAL A 673 8.77 -3.50 -16.11
C VAL A 673 7.45 -2.84 -15.70
N PHE A 674 6.58 -2.53 -16.66
CA PHE A 674 5.24 -1.97 -16.51
C PHE A 674 4.14 -2.96 -16.97
N PRO A 675 3.98 -4.13 -16.33
CA PRO A 675 2.93 -5.07 -16.74
C PRO A 675 1.53 -4.44 -16.62
N GLU A 676 1.31 -3.71 -15.53
CA GLU A 676 0.16 -2.86 -15.25
C GLU A 676 0.57 -1.77 -14.23
N TRP A 677 -0.32 -0.81 -13.97
CA TRP A 677 -0.13 0.23 -12.95
C TRP A 677 -0.47 -0.21 -11.51
N GLY A 678 -1.02 -1.41 -11.33
CA GLY A 678 -1.59 -1.81 -10.04
C GLY A 678 -2.68 -0.84 -9.61
N LEU A 679 -2.59 -0.35 -8.38
CA LEU A 679 -3.55 0.56 -7.74
C LEU A 679 -3.13 2.04 -7.82
N ALA A 680 -2.22 2.39 -8.75
CA ALA A 680 -1.86 3.78 -8.99
C ALA A 680 -3.11 4.62 -9.35
N GLY A 681 -3.12 5.87 -8.90
CA GLY A 681 -4.27 6.77 -9.05
C GLY A 681 -5.40 6.62 -8.02
N ASN A 682 -5.34 5.63 -7.11
CA ASN A 682 -6.35 5.51 -6.05
C ASN A 682 -6.45 6.79 -5.19
N ALA A 683 -7.68 7.23 -4.92
CA ALA A 683 -7.95 8.49 -4.24
C ALA A 683 -9.26 8.49 -3.40
N ALA A 684 -10.18 7.55 -3.64
CA ALA A 684 -11.46 7.50 -2.92
C ALA A 684 -11.89 6.08 -2.53
N PHE A 685 -12.70 5.96 -1.49
CA PHE A 685 -13.38 4.74 -1.05
C PHE A 685 -14.87 5.05 -0.87
N ILE A 686 -15.74 4.42 -1.67
CA ILE A 686 -17.18 4.72 -1.70
C ILE A 686 -17.95 3.56 -1.09
N VAL A 687 -18.73 3.86 -0.04
CA VAL A 687 -19.64 2.96 0.67
C VAL A 687 -21.06 3.46 0.45
N ALA A 688 -21.73 2.90 -0.54
CA ALA A 688 -23.06 3.35 -0.93
C ALA A 688 -23.80 2.27 -1.74
N PRO A 689 -25.12 2.43 -1.92
CA PRO A 689 -25.87 1.63 -2.88
C PRO A 689 -25.22 1.68 -4.27
N ARG A 690 -25.19 0.55 -5.00
CA ARG A 690 -24.57 0.52 -6.34
C ARG A 690 -25.15 1.60 -7.26
N ALA A 691 -26.45 1.84 -7.16
CA ALA A 691 -27.18 2.83 -7.96
C ALA A 691 -26.54 4.23 -7.93
N VAL A 692 -25.83 4.59 -6.85
CA VAL A 692 -25.18 5.90 -6.68
C VAL A 692 -24.03 6.13 -7.68
N THR A 693 -23.33 5.07 -8.10
CA THR A 693 -22.14 5.16 -8.97
C THR A 693 -22.30 4.39 -10.27
N ARG A 694 -23.51 3.87 -10.56
CA ARG A 694 -23.79 3.08 -11.77
C ARG A 694 -23.55 3.92 -13.03
N GLY A 695 -22.83 3.36 -14.00
CA GLY A 695 -22.52 4.03 -15.27
C GLY A 695 -21.48 5.16 -15.20
N MET A 696 -21.07 5.61 -14.01
CA MET A 696 -20.05 6.64 -13.85
C MET A 696 -18.66 6.11 -14.19
N ASN A 697 -17.87 6.86 -14.95
CA ASN A 697 -16.44 6.60 -15.11
C ASN A 697 -15.68 7.23 -13.94
N LEU A 698 -15.27 6.42 -12.97
CA LEU A 698 -14.49 6.88 -11.82
C LEU A 698 -12.98 6.75 -12.07
N GLN A 699 -12.60 6.55 -13.34
CA GLN A 699 -11.23 6.50 -13.83
C GLN A 699 -10.34 5.50 -13.09
N ARG A 700 -10.90 4.44 -12.50
CA ARG A 700 -10.18 3.49 -11.64
C ARG A 700 -9.47 4.17 -10.45
N ARG A 701 -10.05 5.25 -9.89
CA ARG A 701 -9.52 5.97 -8.71
C ARG A 701 -10.27 5.65 -7.42
N ALA A 702 -11.43 4.98 -7.52
CA ALA A 702 -12.30 4.72 -6.39
C ALA A 702 -12.36 3.22 -6.07
N PHE A 703 -12.11 2.86 -4.82
CA PHE A 703 -12.52 1.59 -4.26
C PHE A 703 -14.03 1.61 -4.04
N LEU A 704 -14.74 0.54 -4.38
CA LEU A 704 -16.20 0.54 -4.41
C LEU A 704 -16.75 -0.61 -3.57
N HIS A 705 -17.44 -0.29 -2.49
CA HIS A 705 -18.15 -1.25 -1.66
C HIS A 705 -19.66 -1.00 -1.75
N SER A 706 -20.43 -2.04 -2.09
CA SER A 706 -21.89 -1.98 -2.07
C SER A 706 -22.38 -2.01 -0.63
N TYR A 707 -23.31 -1.13 -0.26
CA TYR A 707 -23.85 -1.04 1.09
C TYR A 707 -25.26 -0.46 1.07
N GLU A 708 -26.19 -1.10 1.75
CA GLU A 708 -27.59 -0.67 1.89
C GLU A 708 -27.88 -0.38 3.36
N ALA A 709 -28.06 0.91 3.70
CA ALA A 709 -28.28 1.36 5.07
C ALA A 709 -29.59 0.83 5.69
N GLU A 710 -30.56 0.43 4.86
CA GLU A 710 -31.88 -0.06 5.29
C GLU A 710 -31.81 -1.46 5.89
N VAL A 711 -30.89 -2.30 5.41
CA VAL A 711 -30.70 -3.68 5.90
C VAL A 711 -29.67 -3.78 7.03
N ASP A 712 -29.07 -2.66 7.41
CA ASP A 712 -28.04 -2.52 8.46
C ASP A 712 -28.50 -1.55 9.54
N ALA A 713 -29.61 -1.89 10.22
CA ALA A 713 -30.26 -0.99 11.17
C ALA A 713 -29.34 -0.58 12.34
N ASP A 714 -28.54 -1.52 12.83
CA ASP A 714 -27.64 -1.38 13.98
C ASP A 714 -26.23 -0.88 13.62
N GLY A 715 -25.88 -0.82 12.33
CA GLY A 715 -24.58 -0.34 11.85
C GLY A 715 -23.45 -1.38 11.89
N SER A 716 -23.74 -2.64 12.19
CA SER A 716 -22.74 -3.70 12.28
C SER A 716 -22.01 -3.94 10.95
N ALA A 717 -22.73 -3.87 9.82
CA ALA A 717 -22.11 -3.99 8.51
C ALA A 717 -21.25 -2.78 8.18
N LEU A 718 -21.75 -1.56 8.45
CA LEU A 718 -20.98 -0.33 8.25
C LEU A 718 -19.70 -0.31 9.10
N GLU A 719 -19.79 -0.74 10.35
CA GLU A 719 -18.65 -0.89 11.26
C GLU A 719 -17.60 -1.83 10.69
N THR A 720 -18.03 -3.00 10.18
CA THR A 720 -17.14 -3.96 9.51
C THR A 720 -16.47 -3.34 8.28
N ILE A 721 -17.21 -2.62 7.44
CA ILE A 721 -16.68 -1.99 6.22
C ILE A 721 -15.66 -0.90 6.55
N LEU A 722 -15.94 -0.06 7.54
CA LEU A 722 -15.06 1.05 7.91
C LEU A 722 -13.82 0.59 8.68
N THR A 723 -13.91 -0.46 9.49
CA THR A 723 -12.78 -0.92 10.32
C THR A 723 -11.82 -1.87 9.61
N ALA A 724 -12.26 -2.56 8.55
CA ALA A 724 -11.40 -3.48 7.79
C ALA A 724 -11.17 -3.03 6.33
N PRO A 725 -12.13 -3.14 5.38
CA PRO A 725 -11.92 -2.73 4.00
C PRO A 725 -11.43 -1.28 3.80
N MET A 726 -11.99 -0.30 4.53
CA MET A 726 -11.57 1.10 4.40
C MET A 726 -10.16 1.33 4.96
N VAL A 727 -9.80 0.68 6.08
CA VAL A 727 -8.43 0.73 6.63
C VAL A 727 -7.42 0.11 5.67
N VAL A 728 -7.74 -1.02 5.03
CA VAL A 728 -6.89 -1.63 3.99
C VAL A 728 -6.75 -0.69 2.79
N ALA A 729 -7.83 -0.07 2.33
CA ALA A 729 -7.78 0.93 1.26
C ALA A 729 -6.91 2.14 1.64
N GLN A 730 -6.97 2.60 2.89
CA GLN A 730 -6.12 3.66 3.42
C GLN A 730 -4.65 3.27 3.45
N TRP A 731 -4.31 2.04 3.84
CA TRP A 731 -2.93 1.55 3.83
C TRP A 731 -2.38 1.47 2.42
N ILE A 732 -3.18 1.00 1.46
CA ILE A 732 -2.83 1.04 0.04
C ILE A 732 -2.62 2.49 -0.41
N ASN A 733 -3.54 3.40 -0.08
CA ASN A 733 -3.41 4.82 -0.43
C ASN A 733 -2.12 5.43 0.12
N CYS A 734 -1.82 5.26 1.41
CA CYS A 734 -0.58 5.74 2.02
C CYS A 734 0.67 5.11 1.39
N GLN A 735 0.65 3.81 1.07
CA GLN A 735 1.79 3.16 0.44
C GLN A 735 2.14 3.81 -0.90
N TYR A 736 1.14 4.04 -1.76
CA TYR A 736 1.36 4.71 -3.05
C TYR A 736 1.71 6.20 -2.85
N TYR A 737 1.05 6.89 -1.92
CA TYR A 737 1.30 8.29 -1.59
C TYR A 737 2.76 8.51 -1.18
N PHE A 738 3.25 7.78 -0.18
CA PHE A 738 4.58 7.99 0.38
C PHE A 738 5.69 7.48 -0.54
N SER A 739 5.46 6.40 -1.30
CA SER A 739 6.38 5.99 -2.36
C SER A 739 6.47 7.03 -3.49
N THR A 740 5.49 7.93 -3.64
CA THR A 740 5.49 8.99 -4.66
C THR A 740 6.18 10.26 -4.18
N VAL A 741 5.90 10.72 -2.94
CA VAL A 741 6.46 11.99 -2.42
C VAL A 741 7.88 11.85 -1.86
N ALA A 742 8.29 10.64 -1.48
CA ALA A 742 9.62 10.34 -0.95
C ALA A 742 10.13 8.99 -1.49
N PRO A 743 10.33 8.85 -2.81
CA PRO A 743 10.66 7.58 -3.45
C PRO A 743 11.99 6.97 -2.97
N GLU A 744 12.94 7.79 -2.49
CA GLU A 744 14.22 7.30 -1.97
C GLU A 744 14.10 6.59 -0.63
N MET A 745 13.10 6.99 0.19
CA MET A 745 12.97 6.51 1.58
C MET A 745 11.76 5.58 1.77
N PHE A 746 10.65 5.85 1.09
CA PHE A 746 9.43 5.05 1.16
C PHE A 746 9.08 4.39 -0.18
N GLY A 747 9.94 4.46 -1.19
CA GLY A 747 9.78 3.73 -2.45
C GLY A 747 10.59 2.42 -2.47
N ALA A 748 10.73 1.85 -3.67
CA ALA A 748 11.60 0.72 -3.90
C ALA A 748 12.60 0.91 -5.04
N GLY A 749 12.96 2.16 -5.37
CA GLY A 749 13.85 2.44 -6.50
C GLY A 749 13.31 1.90 -7.83
N THR A 750 14.22 1.64 -8.78
CA THR A 750 13.86 1.13 -10.12
C THR A 750 13.97 -0.38 -10.19
N LYS A 751 12.96 -1.05 -10.77
CA LYS A 751 12.97 -2.50 -11.02
C LYS A 751 14.21 -3.00 -11.75
N THR A 752 14.84 -2.15 -12.56
CA THR A 752 16.01 -2.49 -13.37
C THR A 752 17.27 -2.81 -12.57
N ILE A 753 17.34 -2.43 -11.28
CA ILE A 753 18.49 -2.68 -10.40
C ILE A 753 18.10 -3.46 -9.14
N HIS A 754 16.92 -4.07 -9.13
CA HIS A 754 16.43 -4.84 -7.98
C HIS A 754 17.26 -6.09 -7.78
N ASN A 755 17.79 -6.25 -6.56
CA ASN A 755 18.40 -7.48 -6.09
C ASN A 755 17.52 -8.08 -5.00
N VAL A 756 16.91 -9.24 -5.27
CA VAL A 756 16.05 -9.96 -4.32
C VAL A 756 16.92 -10.58 -3.22
N VAL A 757 16.63 -10.30 -1.96
CA VAL A 757 17.34 -10.87 -0.81
C VAL A 757 16.43 -11.85 -0.08
N GLY A 758 16.77 -13.15 -0.12
CA GLY A 758 16.16 -14.18 0.72
C GLY A 758 14.64 -14.38 0.57
N GLY A 759 14.00 -13.75 -0.41
CA GLY A 759 12.53 -13.64 -0.48
C GLY A 759 11.92 -12.64 0.51
N VAL A 760 12.76 -11.98 1.32
CA VAL A 760 12.39 -11.00 2.35
C VAL A 760 12.08 -9.63 1.75
N GLY A 761 12.85 -9.19 0.76
CA GLY A 761 12.65 -7.89 0.12
C GLY A 761 13.62 -7.69 -1.03
N VAL A 762 13.72 -6.46 -1.52
CA VAL A 762 14.69 -6.09 -2.55
C VAL A 762 15.64 -5.00 -2.06
N LEU A 763 16.84 -4.99 -2.62
CA LEU A 763 17.76 -3.86 -2.58
C LEU A 763 17.74 -3.15 -3.93
N ALA A 764 17.94 -1.83 -3.92
CA ALA A 764 18.19 -1.06 -5.13
C ALA A 764 19.71 -0.93 -5.35
N GLY A 765 20.29 -1.83 -6.14
CA GLY A 765 21.74 -1.93 -6.33
C GLY A 765 22.39 -3.01 -5.46
N HIS A 766 23.70 -2.90 -5.24
CA HIS A 766 24.53 -3.98 -4.67
C HIS A 766 24.58 -4.05 -3.14
N GLY A 767 23.98 -3.09 -2.44
CA GLY A 767 24.00 -2.99 -0.98
C GLY A 767 23.04 -1.91 -0.48
N GLY A 768 23.09 -1.63 0.82
CA GLY A 768 22.25 -0.62 1.46
C GLY A 768 21.01 -1.22 2.14
N ASP A 769 19.95 -0.43 2.18
CA ASP A 769 18.74 -0.74 2.93
C ASP A 769 17.70 -1.53 2.12
N LEU A 770 16.91 -2.33 2.83
CA LEU A 770 15.77 -3.02 2.26
C LEU A 770 14.73 -1.99 1.79
N GLN A 771 14.24 -2.17 0.57
CA GLN A 771 13.29 -1.25 -0.02
C GLN A 771 11.88 -1.48 0.53
N LEU A 772 11.30 -0.46 1.17
CA LEU A 772 10.06 -0.57 1.93
C LEU A 772 8.78 -0.49 1.10
N GLY A 773 8.83 0.19 -0.04
CA GLY A 773 7.63 0.57 -0.76
C GLY A 773 7.50 0.01 -2.16
N LEU A 774 6.90 0.81 -3.03
CA LEU A 774 6.59 0.40 -4.40
C LEU A 774 7.70 0.81 -5.38
N PRO A 775 7.97 -0.02 -6.41
CA PRO A 775 8.93 0.33 -7.44
C PRO A 775 8.47 1.55 -8.23
N ARG A 776 9.42 2.35 -8.75
CA ARG A 776 9.12 3.52 -9.58
C ARG A 776 8.18 3.20 -10.75
N GLN A 777 8.34 2.02 -11.35
CA GLN A 777 7.50 1.56 -12.47
C GLN A 777 6.03 1.23 -12.09
N SER A 778 5.68 1.31 -10.81
CA SER A 778 4.29 1.26 -10.35
C SER A 778 3.71 2.66 -10.09
N LEU A 779 4.51 3.72 -10.25
CA LEU A 779 4.19 5.09 -9.82
C LEU A 779 4.40 6.13 -10.92
N THR A 780 5.40 5.94 -11.78
CA THR A 780 5.80 6.89 -12.82
C THR A 780 6.47 6.18 -14.00
N ASP A 781 6.28 6.73 -15.20
CA ASP A 781 7.01 6.33 -16.42
C ASP A 781 8.28 7.16 -16.68
N GLY A 782 8.58 8.11 -15.80
CA GLY A 782 9.68 9.06 -15.89
C GLY A 782 9.33 10.39 -16.57
N GLN A 783 8.22 10.46 -17.31
CA GLN A 783 7.65 11.71 -17.84
C GLN A 783 6.51 12.19 -16.96
N ALA A 784 5.72 11.24 -16.45
CA ALA A 784 4.54 11.50 -15.67
C ALA A 784 4.27 10.47 -14.58
N PHE A 785 3.55 10.93 -13.57
CA PHE A 785 3.08 10.10 -12.47
C PHE A 785 1.79 9.41 -12.87
N GLY A 786 1.78 8.08 -12.75
CA GLY A 786 0.57 7.27 -12.76
C GLY A 786 -0.19 7.32 -11.43
N HIS A 787 0.47 7.71 -10.33
CA HIS A 787 -0.18 7.96 -9.03
C HIS A 787 -0.03 9.42 -8.59
N GLU A 788 -1.15 10.02 -8.23
CA GLU A 788 -1.19 11.36 -7.65
C GLU A 788 -1.30 11.22 -6.13
N PRO A 789 -0.39 11.80 -5.33
CA PRO A 789 -0.37 11.62 -3.89
C PRO A 789 -1.49 12.44 -3.25
N MET A 790 -2.66 11.84 -3.09
CA MET A 790 -3.83 12.40 -2.42
C MET A 790 -4.21 11.52 -1.23
N ARG A 791 -4.53 12.12 -0.08
CA ARG A 791 -5.13 11.38 1.04
C ARG A 791 -6.51 10.87 0.67
N LEU A 792 -6.83 9.64 1.09
CA LEU A 792 -8.08 8.96 0.77
C LEU A 792 -9.31 9.79 1.17
N LEU A 793 -10.26 9.93 0.24
CA LEU A 793 -11.62 10.39 0.52
C LEU A 793 -12.54 9.18 0.73
N THR A 794 -13.06 9.01 1.93
CA THR A 794 -14.12 8.04 2.22
C THR A 794 -15.49 8.71 2.04
N VAL A 795 -16.31 8.19 1.14
CA VAL A 795 -17.67 8.69 0.85
C VAL A 795 -18.69 7.66 1.34
N VAL A 796 -19.57 8.04 2.26
CA VAL A 796 -20.55 7.13 2.86
C VAL A 796 -21.97 7.63 2.63
N GLN A 797 -22.86 6.76 2.17
CA GLN A 797 -24.30 7.02 2.18
C GLN A 797 -24.96 6.20 3.30
N ALA A 798 -25.16 6.82 4.45
CA ALA A 798 -25.77 6.22 5.64
C ALA A 798 -26.28 7.32 6.59
N PRO A 799 -27.19 7.02 7.54
CA PRO A 799 -27.58 7.94 8.60
C PRO A 799 -26.35 8.48 9.36
N LEU A 800 -26.25 9.79 9.55
CA LEU A 800 -25.05 10.42 10.11
C LEU A 800 -24.78 9.92 11.54
N LYS A 801 -25.85 9.77 12.33
CA LYS A 801 -25.77 9.23 13.70
C LYS A 801 -25.17 7.82 13.76
N ARG A 802 -25.40 7.00 12.73
CA ARG A 802 -24.85 5.64 12.65
C ARG A 802 -23.35 5.70 12.36
N ILE A 803 -22.94 6.59 11.46
CA ILE A 803 -21.53 6.83 11.18
C ILE A 803 -20.81 7.32 12.45
N ASP A 804 -21.39 8.29 13.17
CA ASP A 804 -20.81 8.80 14.42
C ASP A 804 -20.64 7.70 15.47
N MET A 805 -21.70 6.89 15.69
CA MET A 805 -21.63 5.74 16.60
C MET A 805 -20.51 4.77 16.24
N VAL A 806 -20.34 4.45 14.96
CA VAL A 806 -19.27 3.56 14.48
C VAL A 806 -17.89 4.19 14.72
N VAL A 807 -17.71 5.48 14.43
CA VAL A 807 -16.43 6.18 14.66
C VAL A 807 -16.10 6.24 16.15
N GLU A 808 -17.07 6.57 17.01
CA GLU A 808 -16.90 6.65 18.46
C GLU A 808 -16.48 5.31 19.09
N ARG A 809 -17.02 4.19 18.60
CA ARG A 809 -16.65 2.85 19.09
C ARG A 809 -15.24 2.41 18.70
N ASN A 810 -14.64 3.02 17.68
CA ASN A 810 -13.42 2.53 17.05
C ASN A 810 -12.28 3.56 17.10
N PRO A 811 -11.29 3.42 18.02
CA PRO A 811 -10.18 4.37 18.14
C PRO A 811 -9.38 4.57 16.85
N ILE A 812 -9.24 3.53 16.02
CA ILE A 812 -8.57 3.65 14.72
C ILE A 812 -9.28 4.63 13.79
N LEU A 813 -10.63 4.64 13.76
CA LEU A 813 -11.41 5.56 12.94
C LEU A 813 -11.31 6.99 13.48
N GLN A 814 -11.32 7.16 14.80
CA GLN A 814 -11.13 8.47 15.43
C GLN A 814 -9.76 9.08 15.10
N HIS A 815 -8.70 8.25 15.06
CA HIS A 815 -7.40 8.69 14.60
C HIS A 815 -7.42 9.02 13.11
N LEU A 816 -7.88 8.10 12.25
CA LEU A 816 -7.82 8.31 10.80
C LEU A 816 -8.61 9.54 10.35
N PHE A 817 -9.86 9.67 10.76
CA PHE A 817 -10.70 10.82 10.40
C PHE A 817 -10.35 12.08 11.20
N GLY A 818 -10.09 11.93 12.51
CA GLY A 818 -9.89 13.07 13.40
C GLY A 818 -8.53 13.74 13.31
N ASN A 819 -7.54 13.05 12.74
CA ASN A 819 -6.21 13.58 12.45
C ASN A 819 -6.01 13.90 10.95
N ASP A 820 -7.08 13.93 10.15
CA ASP A 820 -7.05 14.18 8.70
C ASP A 820 -6.12 13.23 7.91
N TRP A 821 -5.97 11.96 8.32
CA TRP A 821 -5.32 10.95 7.48
C TRP A 821 -6.25 10.46 6.37
N VAL A 822 -7.55 10.42 6.67
CA VAL A 822 -8.64 10.12 5.74
C VAL A 822 -9.68 11.22 5.86
N CYS A 823 -10.18 11.71 4.73
CA CYS A 823 -11.27 12.66 4.73
C CYS A 823 -12.61 11.91 4.63
N LEU A 824 -13.57 12.18 5.51
CA LEU A 824 -14.89 11.53 5.49
C LEU A 824 -15.97 12.51 5.03
N ALA A 825 -16.63 12.17 3.92
CA ALA A 825 -17.82 12.84 3.41
C ALA A 825 -19.03 11.90 3.49
N ALA A 826 -20.17 12.39 3.95
CA ALA A 826 -21.38 11.58 4.03
C ALA A 826 -22.67 12.35 3.74
N ARG A 827 -23.71 11.60 3.40
CA ARG A 827 -25.10 12.05 3.30
C ARG A 827 -26.02 10.89 3.66
N GLU A 828 -27.24 11.17 4.12
CA GLU A 828 -28.17 10.11 4.50
C GLU A 828 -28.91 9.56 3.28
N HIS A 829 -29.38 10.45 2.42
CA HIS A 829 -30.18 10.10 1.23
C HIS A 829 -29.63 10.75 -0.05
N PRO A 830 -29.90 10.15 -1.23
CA PRO A 830 -29.64 10.79 -2.52
C PRO A 830 -30.28 12.18 -2.60
N GLY A 831 -29.58 13.14 -3.21
CA GLY A 831 -30.07 14.52 -3.38
C GLY A 831 -29.84 15.45 -2.18
N GLN A 832 -29.46 14.94 -1.01
CA GLN A 832 -29.01 15.77 0.10
C GLN A 832 -27.59 16.30 -0.14
N SER A 833 -27.30 17.48 0.42
CA SER A 833 -25.94 18.04 0.42
C SER A 833 -24.97 17.15 1.20
N TRP A 834 -23.76 17.03 0.69
CA TRP A 834 -22.68 16.35 1.39
C TRP A 834 -22.30 17.07 2.68
N ARG A 835 -21.86 16.30 3.67
CA ARG A 835 -21.31 16.80 4.91
C ARG A 835 -19.93 16.21 5.16
N ARG A 836 -19.01 17.04 5.65
CA ARG A 836 -17.68 16.64 6.13
C ARG A 836 -17.77 16.26 7.61
N TRP A 837 -17.24 15.10 7.96
CA TRP A 837 -17.05 14.75 9.36
C TRP A 837 -15.84 15.50 9.94
N THR A 838 -15.97 15.99 11.17
CA THR A 838 -14.88 16.56 11.96
C THR A 838 -14.98 16.04 13.40
N ARG A 839 -13.92 16.13 14.20
CA ARG A 839 -13.90 15.61 15.59
C ARG A 839 -15.04 16.09 16.49
N GLY A 840 -15.68 17.21 16.17
CA GLY A 840 -16.73 17.79 17.00
C GLY A 840 -18.09 17.90 16.34
N ASP A 841 -18.20 17.79 15.01
CA ASP A 841 -19.47 18.03 14.30
C ASP A 841 -19.40 17.67 12.79
N TRP A 842 -20.58 17.54 12.19
CA TRP A 842 -20.77 17.49 10.74
C TRP A 842 -20.88 18.90 10.14
N ARG A 843 -19.94 19.27 9.27
CA ARG A 843 -19.99 20.55 8.54
C ARG A 843 -20.56 20.33 7.15
N ARG A 844 -21.38 21.27 6.67
CA ARG A 844 -21.84 21.25 5.27
C ARG A 844 -20.63 21.33 4.34
N TRP A 845 -20.61 20.49 3.31
CA TRP A 845 -19.59 20.51 2.27
C TRP A 845 -20.18 21.15 1.03
N ASP A 846 -19.93 22.44 0.86
CA ASP A 846 -20.29 23.15 -0.37
C ASP A 846 -19.22 22.86 -1.42
N THR A 847 -19.60 22.09 -2.44
CA THR A 847 -18.72 21.76 -3.56
C THR A 847 -18.58 22.96 -4.48
N ASN A 848 -17.36 23.48 -4.65
CA ASN A 848 -17.10 24.50 -5.65
C ASN A 848 -16.98 23.82 -7.02
N GLY A 849 -18.09 23.65 -7.73
CA GLY A 849 -18.03 23.10 -9.08
C GLY A 849 -17.43 24.12 -10.06
N PRO A 850 -16.47 23.77 -10.94
CA PRO A 850 -16.24 24.56 -12.14
C PRO A 850 -17.54 24.58 -12.98
N THR A 851 -17.94 25.76 -13.44
CA THR A 851 -19.11 25.98 -14.31
C THR A 851 -18.85 25.62 -15.77
N ASP A 852 -17.63 25.23 -16.13
CA ASP A 852 -17.29 24.88 -17.51
C ASP A 852 -17.26 23.36 -17.75
N HIS A 853 -17.85 22.98 -18.89
CA HIS A 853 -18.02 21.63 -19.42
C HIS A 853 -16.71 20.87 -19.76
N ASN A 854 -15.55 21.32 -19.29
CA ASN A 854 -14.33 20.54 -19.43
C ASN A 854 -14.29 19.46 -18.36
N ASN A 855 -14.31 18.21 -18.81
CA ASN A 855 -14.15 17.00 -18.01
C ASN A 855 -12.94 17.16 -17.07
N ALA A 856 -13.17 17.52 -15.80
CA ALA A 856 -12.19 17.31 -14.71
C ALA A 856 -11.87 15.80 -14.50
N THR A 857 -12.52 14.93 -15.29
CA THR A 857 -12.34 13.48 -15.40
C THR A 857 -11.68 13.06 -16.72
N ASP A 858 -11.00 13.96 -17.44
CA ASP A 858 -9.99 13.51 -18.39
C ASP A 858 -8.75 13.08 -17.60
N GLN A 859 -8.14 11.96 -18.02
CA GLN A 859 -6.99 11.37 -17.33
C GLN A 859 -5.75 12.24 -17.63
N GLU A 860 -5.71 13.44 -17.04
CA GLU A 860 -4.66 14.42 -17.31
C GLU A 860 -3.41 14.12 -16.48
N VAL A 861 -2.31 14.08 -17.21
CA VAL A 861 -1.03 13.53 -16.83
C VAL A 861 -0.31 14.48 -15.87
N MET A 862 -0.01 14.05 -14.64
CA MET A 862 0.81 14.84 -13.69
C MET A 862 2.29 14.70 -14.08
N PRO A 863 2.99 15.77 -14.53
CA PRO A 863 4.38 15.68 -14.95
C PRO A 863 5.32 15.35 -13.77
N CYS A 864 6.41 14.62 -14.05
CA CYS A 864 7.37 14.18 -13.04
C CYS A 864 8.53 15.14 -12.73
N GLN A 865 8.56 16.33 -13.32
CA GLN A 865 9.71 17.25 -13.23
C GLN A 865 9.98 17.76 -11.82
#